data_AF-A0A150H3A8-F1
#
_entry.id   AF-A0A150H3A8-F1
#
_cell.length_a   1.000
_cell.length_b   1.000
_cell.length_c   1.000
_cell.angle_alpha   90.00
_cell.angle_beta   90.00
_cell.angle_gamma   90.00
#
_symmetry.space_group_name_H-M   'P 1'
#
loop_
_entity.id
_entity.type
_entity.pdbx_description
1 polymer ?
#
loop_
_entity_poly.entity_id
_entity_poly.type
_entity_poly.pdbx_seq_one_letter_code
_entity_poly.pdbx_strand_id
1 'polypeptide(L)'
;MLYNSLKDEKVPFYPAAGPTSKQITWYACGPTVYDVAHMGHARNYLSFDIVRRVLEDYFGYNCLMVMNVTDVDDKIILRARRNYLLAQYRGSGKTAQEVKAYASGAVTAAVKKQHSKVVDLEEQVRKAKAEAETAEDKRFAQRKVADLEDAVKGEALKGRQAEEALAALDKVQVTGAAGDVDSVLAVSGDYVAEALDKELGAGVTDPAVFRDHARKYEREFLEDMDALGCRRPDVMTRVSEYMPEIVAYVQRIVDNGMAYSSNGSVYFDTQNFRACGHTYGKLNPWSVGSAALAAEGESNFETSEKRSPQDFALWKAAKPGEPVWESPWGPGRPGWHIECSAMASSIIGSRLDIHTGGEDLRFPHHDNELAQAEAYYHSEGCKQWVNYFLHCGHLHIEGLKMSKSLKNFITIREALTIFNARQLRLMFVLQPWNKTMVYGEQSRAEMKAREAQLKNFFQNVDAAVRGSDVNASDQRWDAEDFELKASIVGVQEKVDAALRDNINTPAAMDAVSELIKAVNKYLEKKQGAARTMLLKKAAAYVTRILSAFGIVEAPSDRPGFSEVTGGAGNDAAAARYLDAFAAFRDEVRALAKAKALAQDLAAACDRLRDQTLAELGVKLEAGTDGRTTWQLADSAARLSSTPSGYLDALVAFSDQVRAMAGAAAEAREVLAACDRVRDSTLVDLGVRLEDRPEGKAVWKLDDPAAMREEIAARAAAAASAARKKLEGALERKAKELEKLEGLAALPSVQEALADKYSRFDEASGEPSHDKDGNQLEGKAKDKARKDYEKAAKVREPLSKKLAEDPAALDKMRAELEELRAQLAAMSV
;
A
#
# COMPACT_ATOMS: atom_id res chain seq x y z
N MET A 1 7.82 9.83 23.50
CA MET A 1 6.67 10.70 23.23
C MET A 1 5.66 9.89 22.42
N LEU A 2 4.37 10.00 22.73
CA LEU A 2 3.27 9.46 21.93
C LEU A 2 2.27 10.57 21.65
N TYR A 3 1.66 10.57 20.48
CA TYR A 3 0.54 11.44 20.16
C TYR A 3 -0.68 10.99 20.97
N ASN A 4 -1.20 11.89 21.79
CA ASN A 4 -2.37 11.61 22.62
C ASN A 4 -3.55 12.45 22.13
N SER A 5 -4.59 11.79 21.65
CA SER A 5 -5.78 12.46 21.12
C SER A 5 -6.53 13.30 22.15
N LEU A 6 -6.32 13.07 23.46
CA LEU A 6 -6.84 13.94 24.53
C LEU A 6 -6.22 15.35 24.52
N LYS A 7 -4.99 15.48 24.03
CA LYS A 7 -4.25 16.75 23.99
C LYS A 7 -4.03 17.27 22.57
N ASP A 8 -4.32 16.45 21.56
CA ASP A 8 -4.05 16.71 20.14
C ASP A 8 -2.57 17.05 19.87
N GLU A 9 -1.66 16.50 20.67
CA GLU A 9 -0.23 16.74 20.60
C GLU A 9 0.59 15.51 21.03
N LYS A 10 1.90 15.56 20.79
CA LYS A 10 2.85 14.55 21.29
C LYS A 10 3.17 14.85 22.76
N VAL A 11 2.93 13.89 23.64
CA VAL A 11 3.22 13.99 25.08
C VAL A 11 4.20 12.90 25.52
N PRO A 12 4.93 13.07 26.64
CA PRO A 12 5.72 11.99 27.22
C PRO A 12 4.82 10.81 27.59
N PHE A 13 5.33 9.58 27.40
CA PHE A 13 4.60 8.37 27.77
C PHE A 13 5.12 7.85 29.11
N TYR A 14 4.21 7.67 30.06
CA TYR A 14 4.45 7.12 31.38
C TYR A 14 3.35 6.11 31.72
N PRO A 15 3.71 4.85 32.05
CA PRO A 15 2.72 3.88 32.51
C PRO A 15 2.07 4.28 33.83
N ALA A 16 0.82 3.89 34.03
CA ALA A 16 -0.02 4.18 35.19
C ALA A 16 0.51 3.52 36.46
N ALA A 17 1.16 2.37 36.31
CA ALA A 17 1.89 1.69 37.39
C ALA A 17 3.16 2.44 37.83
N GLY A 18 3.59 3.47 37.09
CA GLY A 18 4.71 4.35 37.41
C GLY A 18 5.68 4.55 36.24
N PRO A 19 6.48 5.64 36.26
CA PRO A 19 7.34 6.03 35.14
C PRO A 19 8.48 5.06 34.84
N THR A 20 8.84 4.19 35.80
CA THR A 20 9.86 3.13 35.63
C THR A 20 9.24 1.76 35.35
N SER A 21 7.91 1.63 35.40
CA SER A 21 7.23 0.37 35.13
C SER A 21 7.40 -0.03 33.67
N LYS A 22 7.44 -1.33 33.43
CA LYS A 22 7.35 -1.91 32.08
C LYS A 22 5.98 -2.48 31.77
N GLN A 23 5.04 -2.45 32.71
CA GLN A 23 3.68 -2.96 32.52
C GLN A 23 2.80 -1.89 31.88
N ILE A 24 2.06 -2.26 30.82
CA ILE A 24 1.10 -1.39 30.12
C ILE A 24 -0.25 -2.12 30.06
N THR A 25 -1.33 -1.47 30.50
CA THR A 25 -2.69 -1.94 30.24
C THR A 25 -3.26 -1.31 28.96
N TRP A 26 -3.73 -2.14 28.03
CA TRP A 26 -4.17 -1.67 26.72
C TRP A 26 -5.56 -2.23 26.41
N TYR A 27 -6.52 -1.36 26.09
CA TYR A 27 -7.82 -1.77 25.54
C TYR A 27 -7.98 -1.27 24.09
N ALA A 28 -8.23 -2.18 23.16
CA ALA A 28 -8.46 -1.87 21.76
C ALA A 28 -9.93 -2.16 21.38
N CYS A 29 -10.63 -1.18 20.83
CA CYS A 29 -11.95 -1.43 20.27
C CYS A 29 -11.82 -2.39 19.10
N GLY A 30 -12.48 -3.55 19.20
CA GLY A 30 -12.50 -4.55 18.17
C GLY A 30 -13.67 -4.38 17.19
N PRO A 31 -13.93 -5.38 16.34
CA PRO A 31 -14.87 -5.26 15.24
C PRO A 31 -16.33 -5.41 15.71
N THR A 32 -17.23 -4.69 15.03
CA THR A 32 -18.64 -5.08 14.96
C THR A 32 -18.79 -6.19 13.91
N VAL A 33 -19.10 -7.41 14.34
CA VAL A 33 -19.06 -8.62 13.49
C VAL A 33 -20.35 -8.82 12.67
N TYR A 34 -20.72 -7.80 11.90
CA TYR A 34 -21.89 -7.85 11.04
C TYR A 34 -21.58 -8.17 9.57
N ASP A 35 -20.33 -7.99 9.13
CA ASP A 35 -19.92 -8.23 7.74
C ASP A 35 -18.39 -8.36 7.63
N VAL A 36 -17.88 -8.79 6.47
CA VAL A 36 -16.44 -9.04 6.18
C VAL A 36 -15.53 -7.87 6.53
N ALA A 37 -14.29 -8.15 6.94
CA ALA A 37 -13.30 -7.12 7.20
C ALA A 37 -12.76 -6.50 5.89
N HIS A 38 -12.19 -5.29 5.98
CA HIS A 38 -11.71 -4.55 4.81
C HIS A 38 -10.39 -3.82 5.08
N MET A 39 -9.79 -3.25 4.04
CA MET A 39 -8.48 -2.58 4.14
C MET A 39 -8.41 -1.45 5.17
N GLY A 40 -9.51 -0.73 5.45
CA GLY A 40 -9.58 0.18 6.61
C GLY A 40 -9.37 -0.50 7.97
N HIS A 41 -9.95 -1.70 8.19
CA HIS A 41 -9.67 -2.51 9.38
C HIS A 41 -8.22 -2.97 9.40
N ALA A 42 -7.70 -3.47 8.26
CA ALA A 42 -6.31 -3.88 8.14
C ALA A 42 -5.36 -2.72 8.54
N ARG A 43 -5.61 -1.49 8.06
CA ARG A 43 -4.83 -0.30 8.44
C ARG A 43 -4.85 -0.07 9.95
N ASN A 44 -6.02 -0.13 10.58
CA ASN A 44 -6.16 0.06 12.03
C ASN A 44 -5.39 -1.01 12.83
N TYR A 45 -5.71 -2.27 12.61
CA TYR A 45 -5.16 -3.37 13.41
C TYR A 45 -3.68 -3.63 13.14
N LEU A 46 -3.20 -3.50 11.89
CA LEU A 46 -1.77 -3.60 11.60
C LEU A 46 -0.98 -2.44 12.19
N SER A 47 -1.51 -1.21 12.15
CA SER A 47 -0.81 -0.07 12.75
C SER A 47 -0.63 -0.24 14.25
N PHE A 48 -1.67 -0.72 14.96
CA PHE A 48 -1.57 -0.98 16.39
C PHE A 48 -0.79 -2.25 16.73
N ASP A 49 -0.78 -3.27 15.88
CA ASP A 49 0.15 -4.42 15.97
C ASP A 49 1.61 -3.93 15.88
N ILE A 50 1.94 -3.05 14.93
CA ILE A 50 3.27 -2.44 14.81
C ILE A 50 3.63 -1.62 16.06
N VAL A 51 2.70 -0.78 16.55
CA VAL A 51 2.92 -0.01 17.79
C VAL A 51 3.16 -0.94 18.98
N ARG A 52 2.35 -1.98 19.15
CA ARG A 52 2.52 -2.99 20.20
C ARG A 52 3.88 -3.68 20.10
N ARG A 53 4.26 -4.15 18.91
CA ARG A 53 5.56 -4.79 18.66
C ARG A 53 6.73 -3.86 18.94
N VAL A 54 6.65 -2.58 18.61
CA VAL A 54 7.69 -1.61 18.96
C VAL A 54 7.78 -1.41 20.48
N LEU A 55 6.64 -1.31 21.17
CA LEU A 55 6.65 -1.20 22.64
C LEU A 55 7.22 -2.46 23.30
N GLU A 56 6.83 -3.66 22.86
CA GLU A 56 7.28 -4.94 23.43
C GLU A 56 8.71 -5.29 22.99
N ASP A 57 8.95 -5.43 21.68
CA ASP A 57 10.17 -6.02 21.13
C ASP A 57 11.34 -5.03 21.06
N TYR A 58 11.07 -3.72 20.94
CA TYR A 58 12.11 -2.68 20.89
C TYR A 58 12.34 -2.02 22.26
N PHE A 59 11.28 -1.58 22.93
CA PHE A 59 11.38 -0.87 24.21
C PHE A 59 11.26 -1.77 25.46
N GLY A 60 10.92 -3.05 25.30
CA GLY A 60 10.86 -4.02 26.39
C GLY A 60 9.71 -3.81 27.37
N TYR A 61 8.59 -3.22 26.92
CA TYR A 61 7.35 -3.20 27.70
C TYR A 61 6.66 -4.57 27.67
N ASN A 62 5.82 -4.80 28.67
CA ASN A 62 4.91 -5.93 28.76
C ASN A 62 3.48 -5.39 28.66
N CYS A 63 2.83 -5.59 27.53
CA CYS A 63 1.48 -5.10 27.28
C CYS A 63 0.46 -6.20 27.61
N LEU A 64 -0.50 -5.89 28.47
CA LEU A 64 -1.74 -6.66 28.60
C LEU A 64 -2.78 -6.04 27.65
N MET A 65 -2.95 -6.63 26.48
CA MET A 65 -3.87 -6.14 25.45
C MET A 65 -5.21 -6.88 25.51
N VAL A 66 -6.26 -6.13 25.79
CA VAL A 66 -7.65 -6.57 25.76
C VAL A 66 -8.31 -6.03 24.49
N MET A 67 -9.08 -6.87 23.80
CA MET A 67 -9.86 -6.45 22.63
C MET A 67 -11.26 -7.04 22.72
N ASN A 68 -12.30 -6.23 22.53
CA ASN A 68 -13.66 -6.76 22.47
C ASN A 68 -14.03 -7.28 21.08
N VAL A 69 -15.15 -7.99 21.02
CA VAL A 69 -15.91 -8.26 19.82
C VAL A 69 -17.32 -7.76 20.10
N THR A 70 -17.77 -6.79 19.32
CA THR A 70 -19.18 -6.35 19.38
C THR A 70 -19.99 -7.35 18.59
N ASP A 71 -20.58 -8.32 19.29
CA ASP A 71 -21.46 -9.37 18.75
C ASP A 71 -22.95 -9.13 19.03
N VAL A 72 -23.28 -7.99 19.65
CA VAL A 72 -24.64 -7.47 19.85
C VAL A 72 -24.65 -6.01 19.42
N ASP A 73 -25.30 -5.70 18.28
CA ASP A 73 -25.45 -4.33 17.79
C ASP A 73 -26.60 -4.23 16.77
N ASP A 74 -27.14 -3.03 16.58
CA ASP A 74 -28.21 -2.78 15.61
C ASP A 74 -27.79 -3.17 14.18
N LYS A 75 -26.52 -2.98 13.80
CA LYS A 75 -26.00 -3.39 12.47
C LYS A 75 -26.00 -4.92 12.30
N ILE A 76 -25.71 -5.66 13.36
CA ILE A 76 -25.73 -7.14 13.36
C ILE A 76 -27.17 -7.62 13.22
N ILE A 77 -28.08 -7.06 14.03
CA ILE A 77 -29.51 -7.41 14.01
C ILE A 77 -30.07 -7.19 12.60
N LEU A 78 -29.87 -6.00 12.04
CA LEU A 78 -30.35 -5.67 10.70
C LEU A 78 -29.72 -6.56 9.64
N ARG A 79 -28.40 -6.78 9.65
CA ARG A 79 -27.73 -7.57 8.60
C ARG A 79 -28.06 -9.05 8.68
N ALA A 80 -28.10 -9.64 9.87
CA ALA A 80 -28.46 -11.04 10.06
C ALA A 80 -29.89 -11.31 9.59
N ARG A 81 -30.84 -10.44 9.98
CA ARG A 81 -32.24 -10.55 9.60
C ARG A 81 -32.46 -10.38 8.10
N ARG A 82 -31.82 -9.37 7.50
CA ARG A 82 -31.81 -9.15 6.04
C ARG A 82 -31.28 -10.37 5.29
N ASN A 83 -30.16 -10.93 5.72
CA ASN A 83 -29.57 -12.11 5.07
C ASN A 83 -30.47 -13.34 5.20
N TYR A 84 -31.04 -13.56 6.38
CA TYR A 84 -31.98 -14.64 6.63
C TYR A 84 -33.23 -14.55 5.75
N LEU A 85 -33.89 -13.38 5.75
CA LEU A 85 -35.09 -13.15 4.94
C LEU A 85 -34.80 -13.22 3.45
N LEU A 86 -33.65 -12.71 2.99
CA LEU A 86 -33.25 -12.81 1.59
C LEU A 86 -33.00 -14.26 1.17
N ALA A 87 -32.41 -15.08 2.04
CA ALA A 87 -32.22 -16.51 1.79
C ALA A 87 -33.55 -17.26 1.70
N GLN A 88 -34.50 -16.96 2.60
CA GLN A 88 -35.86 -17.50 2.52
C GLN A 88 -36.60 -17.05 1.25
N TYR A 89 -36.46 -15.77 0.89
CA TYR A 89 -37.08 -15.21 -0.31
C TYR A 89 -36.53 -15.85 -1.60
N ARG A 90 -35.22 -16.08 -1.66
CA ARG A 90 -34.59 -16.82 -2.76
C ARG A 90 -35.17 -18.24 -2.89
N GLY A 91 -35.48 -18.90 -1.76
CA GLY A 91 -36.07 -20.24 -1.71
C GLY A 91 -37.60 -20.30 -1.80
N SER A 92 -38.30 -19.17 -1.96
CA SER A 92 -39.77 -19.13 -1.80
C SER A 92 -40.56 -19.67 -2.99
N GLY A 93 -39.90 -20.14 -4.06
CA GLY A 93 -40.54 -20.63 -5.28
C GLY A 93 -41.17 -19.55 -6.17
N LYS A 94 -40.91 -18.26 -5.90
CA LYS A 94 -41.37 -17.16 -6.76
C LYS A 94 -40.66 -17.19 -8.12
N THR A 95 -41.39 -16.83 -9.16
CA THR A 95 -40.82 -16.69 -10.50
C THR A 95 -39.87 -15.51 -10.57
N ALA A 96 -38.87 -15.58 -11.46
CA ALA A 96 -37.94 -14.48 -11.67
C ALA A 96 -38.63 -13.16 -12.09
N GLN A 97 -39.79 -13.23 -12.74
CA GLN A 97 -40.58 -12.05 -13.10
C GLN A 97 -41.18 -11.37 -11.86
N GLU A 98 -41.71 -12.16 -10.91
CA GLU A 98 -42.22 -11.65 -9.63
C GLU A 98 -41.10 -11.05 -8.79
N VAL A 99 -39.93 -11.71 -8.77
CA VAL A 99 -38.74 -11.22 -8.06
C VAL A 99 -38.24 -9.91 -8.67
N LYS A 100 -38.19 -9.81 -10.01
CA LYS A 100 -37.80 -8.57 -10.71
C LYS A 100 -38.76 -7.43 -10.41
N ALA A 101 -40.07 -7.67 -10.43
CA ALA A 101 -41.06 -6.64 -10.12
C ALA A 101 -40.93 -6.11 -8.68
N TYR A 102 -40.76 -7.01 -7.70
CA TYR A 102 -40.54 -6.61 -6.30
C TYR A 102 -39.23 -5.83 -6.14
N ALA A 103 -38.15 -6.32 -6.76
CA ALA A 103 -36.84 -5.67 -6.76
C ALA A 103 -36.91 -4.24 -7.33
N SER A 104 -37.58 -4.02 -8.46
CA SER A 104 -37.72 -2.68 -9.06
C SER A 104 -38.42 -1.71 -8.10
N GLY A 105 -39.46 -2.17 -7.39
CA GLY A 105 -40.15 -1.37 -6.37
C GLY A 105 -39.22 -1.01 -5.20
N ALA A 106 -38.48 -1.99 -4.67
CA ALA A 106 -37.55 -1.81 -3.56
C ALA A 106 -36.41 -0.83 -3.91
N VAL A 107 -35.79 -0.98 -5.09
CA VAL A 107 -34.71 -0.09 -5.55
C VAL A 107 -35.23 1.33 -5.79
N THR A 108 -36.40 1.49 -6.40
CA THR A 108 -37.03 2.81 -6.61
C THR A 108 -37.29 3.55 -5.28
N ALA A 109 -37.77 2.82 -4.27
CA ALA A 109 -37.98 3.39 -2.93
C ALA A 109 -36.64 3.84 -2.29
N ALA A 110 -35.57 3.08 -2.48
CA ALA A 110 -34.23 3.44 -2.00
C ALA A 110 -33.66 4.68 -2.71
N VAL A 111 -33.83 4.79 -4.04
CA VAL A 111 -33.45 6.00 -4.80
C VAL A 111 -34.13 7.24 -4.22
N LYS A 112 -35.45 7.19 -4.01
CA LYS A 112 -36.22 8.31 -3.44
C LYS A 112 -35.76 8.68 -2.03
N LYS A 113 -35.51 7.67 -1.17
CA LYS A 113 -35.01 7.86 0.20
C LYS A 113 -33.66 8.58 0.20
N GLN A 114 -32.75 8.20 -0.70
CA GLN A 114 -31.39 8.73 -0.73
C GLN A 114 -31.35 10.16 -1.27
N HIS A 115 -32.16 10.47 -2.29
CA HIS A 115 -32.34 11.83 -2.78
C HIS A 115 -32.82 12.79 -1.67
N SER A 116 -33.81 12.38 -0.87
CA SER A 116 -34.31 13.19 0.24
C SER A 116 -33.20 13.49 1.25
N LYS A 117 -32.39 12.49 1.61
CA LYS A 117 -31.28 12.67 2.57
C LYS A 117 -30.20 13.62 2.08
N VAL A 118 -29.86 13.56 0.79
CA VAL A 118 -28.88 14.48 0.19
C VAL A 118 -29.36 15.92 0.31
N VAL A 119 -30.63 16.19 -0.05
CA VAL A 119 -31.24 17.51 0.07
C VAL A 119 -31.21 18.01 1.52
N ASP A 120 -31.57 17.16 2.48
CA ASP A 120 -31.57 17.52 3.91
C ASP A 120 -30.16 17.84 4.43
N LEU A 121 -29.13 17.11 3.98
CA LEU A 121 -27.73 17.34 4.38
C LEU A 121 -27.13 18.58 3.70
N GLU A 122 -27.45 18.84 2.43
CA GLU A 122 -27.03 20.05 1.73
C GLU A 122 -27.54 21.32 2.43
N GLU A 123 -28.77 21.26 2.95
CA GLU A 123 -29.33 22.34 3.76
C GLU A 123 -28.59 22.52 5.09
N GLN A 124 -28.19 21.42 5.75
CA GLN A 124 -27.35 21.47 6.95
C GLN A 124 -25.95 22.07 6.66
N VAL A 125 -25.34 21.71 5.53
CA VAL A 125 -24.06 22.32 5.08
C VAL A 125 -24.23 23.82 4.89
N ARG A 126 -25.31 24.25 4.23
CA ARG A 126 -25.60 25.68 4.01
C ARG A 126 -25.71 26.43 5.33
N LYS A 127 -26.42 25.86 6.31
CA LYS A 127 -26.54 26.44 7.66
C LYS A 127 -25.20 26.48 8.39
N ALA A 128 -24.44 25.39 8.36
CA ALA A 128 -23.13 25.31 9.02
C ALA A 128 -22.11 26.29 8.43
N LYS A 129 -22.14 26.52 7.11
CA LYS A 129 -21.29 27.54 6.45
C LYS A 129 -21.61 28.95 6.93
N ALA A 130 -22.89 29.30 7.02
CA ALA A 130 -23.32 30.58 7.55
C ALA A 130 -22.91 30.78 9.03
N GLU A 131 -23.05 29.73 9.85
CA GLU A 131 -22.56 29.73 11.24
C GLU A 131 -21.03 29.93 11.30
N ALA A 132 -20.28 29.32 10.38
CA ALA A 132 -18.81 29.38 10.36
C ALA A 132 -18.24 30.76 10.03
N GLU A 133 -18.96 31.59 9.27
CA GLU A 133 -18.53 32.97 8.96
C GLU A 133 -18.47 33.86 10.21
N THR A 134 -19.32 33.58 11.19
CA THR A 134 -19.48 34.37 12.42
C THR A 134 -18.85 33.74 13.66
N ALA A 135 -18.25 32.56 13.52
CA ALA A 135 -17.65 31.83 14.64
C ALA A 135 -16.35 32.49 15.14
N GLU A 136 -16.19 32.59 16.46
CA GLU A 136 -14.95 33.06 17.10
C GLU A 136 -13.76 32.15 16.76
N ASP A 137 -13.99 30.84 16.71
CA ASP A 137 -13.00 29.86 16.26
C ASP A 137 -13.33 29.36 14.85
N LYS A 138 -12.71 30.02 13.87
CA LYS A 138 -12.86 29.69 12.44
C LYS A 138 -12.37 28.28 12.11
N ARG A 139 -11.36 27.76 12.81
CA ARG A 139 -10.80 26.43 12.53
C ARG A 139 -11.82 25.34 12.85
N PHE A 140 -12.51 25.43 13.98
CA PHE A 140 -13.53 24.45 14.36
C PHE A 140 -14.75 24.48 13.45
N ALA A 141 -15.24 25.68 13.13
CA ALA A 141 -16.41 25.81 12.28
C ALA A 141 -16.15 25.32 10.85
N GLN A 142 -14.94 25.55 10.33
CA GLN A 142 -14.52 24.99 9.04
C GLN A 142 -14.46 23.46 9.03
N ARG A 143 -14.03 22.83 10.14
CA ARG A 143 -13.99 21.36 10.23
C ARG A 143 -15.38 20.74 10.26
N LYS A 144 -16.32 21.33 11.02
CA LYS A 144 -17.74 20.92 11.01
C LYS A 144 -18.35 20.98 9.60
N VAL A 145 -18.04 22.05 8.84
CA VAL A 145 -18.49 22.18 7.45
C VAL A 145 -17.91 21.05 6.58
N ALA A 146 -16.60 20.79 6.70
CA ALA A 146 -15.94 19.74 5.92
C ALA A 146 -16.56 18.34 6.20
N ASP A 147 -16.80 18.01 7.47
CA ASP A 147 -17.41 16.72 7.84
C ASP A 147 -18.82 16.56 7.24
N LEU A 148 -19.63 17.63 7.23
CA LEU A 148 -20.96 17.62 6.62
C LEU A 148 -20.90 17.53 5.08
N GLU A 149 -19.96 18.22 4.44
CA GLU A 149 -19.75 18.12 2.99
C GLU A 149 -19.36 16.70 2.58
N ASP A 150 -18.53 16.02 3.37
CA ASP A 150 -18.17 14.63 3.12
C ASP A 150 -19.36 13.68 3.35
N ALA A 151 -20.22 13.96 4.33
CA ALA A 151 -21.48 13.22 4.50
C ALA A 151 -22.41 13.37 3.28
N VAL A 152 -22.54 14.57 2.71
CA VAL A 152 -23.30 14.82 1.47
C VAL A 152 -22.75 13.98 0.32
N LYS A 153 -21.43 14.01 0.08
CA LYS A 153 -20.78 13.20 -0.97
C LYS A 153 -21.08 11.72 -0.77
N GLY A 154 -21.08 11.26 0.48
CA GLY A 154 -21.36 9.87 0.83
C GLY A 154 -22.79 9.45 0.50
N GLU A 155 -23.80 10.22 0.89
CA GLU A 155 -25.20 9.91 0.57
C GLU A 155 -25.49 10.08 -0.93
N ALA A 156 -24.87 11.04 -1.61
CA ALA A 156 -24.98 11.21 -3.06
C ALA A 156 -24.41 10.01 -3.83
N LEU A 157 -23.30 9.44 -3.37
CA LEU A 157 -22.76 8.20 -3.95
C LEU A 157 -23.74 7.02 -3.80
N LYS A 158 -24.35 6.86 -2.61
CA LYS A 158 -25.38 5.82 -2.39
C LYS A 158 -26.60 6.02 -3.30
N GLY A 159 -27.00 7.26 -3.54
CA GLY A 159 -28.06 7.61 -4.49
C GLY A 159 -27.75 7.12 -5.91
N ARG A 160 -26.57 7.49 -6.43
CA ARG A 160 -26.11 7.03 -7.75
C ARG A 160 -26.03 5.51 -7.87
N GLN A 161 -25.52 4.83 -6.85
CA GLN A 161 -25.47 3.37 -6.82
C GLN A 161 -26.86 2.73 -6.87
N ALA A 162 -27.88 3.35 -6.27
CA ALA A 162 -29.25 2.88 -6.34
C ALA A 162 -29.86 3.10 -7.74
N GLU A 163 -29.56 4.23 -8.38
CA GLU A 163 -29.98 4.50 -9.77
C GLU A 163 -29.32 3.53 -10.76
N GLU A 164 -28.01 3.28 -10.60
CA GLU A 164 -27.27 2.30 -11.40
C GLU A 164 -27.83 0.89 -11.22
N ALA A 165 -28.15 0.49 -9.98
CA ALA A 165 -28.80 -0.78 -9.70
C ALA A 165 -30.18 -0.89 -10.36
N LEU A 166 -30.97 0.19 -10.39
CA LEU A 166 -32.27 0.21 -11.08
C LEU A 166 -32.09 0.04 -12.59
N ALA A 167 -31.18 0.81 -13.19
CA ALA A 167 -30.89 0.72 -14.62
C ALA A 167 -30.30 -0.65 -15.02
N ALA A 168 -29.48 -1.25 -14.16
CA ALA A 168 -28.95 -2.60 -14.36
C ALA A 168 -30.07 -3.65 -14.25
N LEU A 169 -30.96 -3.52 -13.26
CA LEU A 169 -32.09 -4.40 -13.07
C LEU A 169 -33.04 -4.40 -14.29
N ASP A 170 -33.30 -3.24 -14.88
CA ASP A 170 -34.14 -3.13 -16.08
C ASP A 170 -33.58 -3.96 -17.25
N LYS A 171 -32.24 -3.98 -17.39
CA LYS A 171 -31.52 -4.74 -18.43
C LYS A 171 -31.49 -6.25 -18.20
N VAL A 172 -31.72 -6.73 -16.97
CA VAL A 172 -31.73 -8.18 -16.68
C VAL A 172 -32.86 -8.85 -17.45
N GLN A 173 -32.52 -9.73 -18.40
CA GLN A 173 -33.50 -10.52 -19.13
C GLN A 173 -33.96 -11.70 -18.26
N VAL A 174 -35.27 -11.89 -18.16
CA VAL A 174 -35.86 -13.03 -17.45
C VAL A 174 -36.44 -13.98 -18.49
N THR A 175 -35.83 -15.16 -18.60
CA THR A 175 -36.14 -16.19 -19.60
C THR A 175 -36.90 -17.39 -19.03
N GLY A 176 -37.09 -17.43 -17.70
CA GLY A 176 -37.68 -18.56 -16.98
C GLY A 176 -36.65 -19.61 -16.56
N ALA A 177 -35.36 -19.33 -16.72
CA ALA A 177 -34.28 -20.23 -16.32
C ALA A 177 -34.06 -20.21 -14.80
N ALA A 178 -33.55 -21.31 -14.24
CA ALA A 178 -33.30 -21.44 -12.80
C ALA A 178 -32.35 -20.36 -12.22
N GLY A 179 -31.44 -19.82 -13.03
CA GLY A 179 -30.48 -18.77 -12.62
C GLY A 179 -30.98 -17.33 -12.75
N ASP A 180 -32.20 -17.11 -13.25
CA ASP A 180 -32.72 -15.76 -13.48
C ASP A 180 -33.01 -15.03 -12.17
N VAL A 181 -33.48 -15.75 -11.14
CA VAL A 181 -33.69 -15.20 -9.79
C VAL A 181 -32.36 -14.72 -9.19
N ASP A 182 -31.30 -15.52 -9.31
CA ASP A 182 -29.98 -15.15 -8.81
C ASP A 182 -29.40 -13.95 -9.54
N SER A 183 -29.62 -13.85 -10.85
CA SER A 183 -29.20 -12.70 -11.67
C SER A 183 -29.89 -11.41 -11.24
N VAL A 184 -31.19 -11.46 -10.91
CA VAL A 184 -31.94 -10.31 -10.39
C VAL A 184 -31.43 -9.92 -8.99
N LEU A 185 -31.26 -10.89 -8.09
CA LEU A 185 -30.82 -10.63 -6.71
C LEU A 185 -29.36 -10.22 -6.62
N ALA A 186 -28.50 -10.59 -7.58
CA ALA A 186 -27.11 -10.13 -7.63
C ALA A 186 -27.01 -8.60 -7.75
N VAL A 187 -27.97 -7.96 -8.43
CA VAL A 187 -28.01 -6.50 -8.61
C VAL A 187 -28.83 -5.80 -7.52
N SER A 188 -29.93 -6.44 -7.10
CA SER A 188 -30.95 -5.80 -6.26
C SER A 188 -31.01 -6.30 -4.81
N GLY A 189 -30.22 -7.31 -4.46
CA GLY A 189 -30.37 -8.10 -3.24
C GLY A 189 -30.35 -7.29 -1.95
N ASP A 190 -29.46 -6.30 -1.81
CA ASP A 190 -29.43 -5.44 -0.62
C ASP A 190 -30.72 -4.63 -0.44
N TYR A 191 -31.30 -4.13 -1.54
CA TYR A 191 -32.53 -3.33 -1.53
C TYR A 191 -33.75 -4.21 -1.25
N VAL A 192 -33.79 -5.39 -1.88
CA VAL A 192 -34.81 -6.42 -1.62
C VAL A 192 -34.75 -6.84 -0.15
N ALA A 193 -33.56 -7.10 0.38
CA ALA A 193 -33.40 -7.49 1.77
C ALA A 193 -33.85 -6.40 2.74
N GLU A 194 -33.53 -5.12 2.47
CA GLU A 194 -34.04 -4.00 3.27
C GLU A 194 -35.57 -3.86 3.22
N ALA A 195 -36.19 -4.11 2.06
CA ALA A 195 -37.65 -4.09 1.94
C ALA A 195 -38.31 -5.26 2.70
N LEU A 196 -37.78 -6.47 2.55
CA LEU A 196 -38.24 -7.66 3.29
C LEU A 196 -38.08 -7.48 4.80
N ASP A 197 -36.98 -6.90 5.24
CA ASP A 197 -36.70 -6.60 6.64
C ASP A 197 -37.75 -5.67 7.27
N LYS A 198 -38.21 -4.68 6.49
CA LYS A 198 -39.27 -3.76 6.92
C LYS A 198 -40.64 -4.44 7.02
N GLU A 199 -40.92 -5.40 6.14
CA GLU A 199 -42.21 -6.11 6.09
C GLU A 199 -42.29 -7.27 7.08
N LEU A 200 -41.22 -8.07 7.19
CA LEU A 200 -41.21 -9.38 7.84
C LEU A 200 -40.25 -9.45 9.03
N GLY A 201 -39.43 -8.42 9.25
CA GLY A 201 -38.37 -8.45 10.26
C GLY A 201 -38.87 -8.68 11.69
N ALA A 202 -40.06 -8.18 12.04
CA ALA A 202 -40.64 -8.42 13.37
C ALA A 202 -40.92 -9.91 13.66
N GLY A 203 -41.04 -10.75 12.62
CA GLY A 203 -41.27 -12.19 12.74
C GLY A 203 -39.99 -13.01 12.95
N VAL A 204 -38.80 -12.44 12.76
CA VAL A 204 -37.53 -13.14 12.95
C VAL A 204 -37.14 -13.06 14.41
N THR A 205 -37.48 -14.09 15.18
CA THR A 205 -37.32 -14.13 16.65
C THR A 205 -36.30 -15.15 17.13
N ASP A 206 -35.81 -16.03 16.25
CA ASP A 206 -34.82 -17.05 16.61
C ASP A 206 -33.45 -16.41 16.91
N PRO A 207 -32.95 -16.49 18.16
CA PRO A 207 -31.65 -15.94 18.53
C PRO A 207 -30.47 -16.55 17.75
N ALA A 208 -30.62 -17.78 17.26
CA ALA A 208 -29.57 -18.45 16.47
C ALA A 208 -29.25 -17.69 15.18
N VAL A 209 -30.24 -17.03 14.55
CA VAL A 209 -30.03 -16.23 13.33
C VAL A 209 -29.00 -15.13 13.56
N PHE A 210 -29.10 -14.41 14.67
CA PHE A 210 -28.20 -13.31 15.01
C PHE A 210 -26.85 -13.81 15.50
N ARG A 211 -26.86 -14.81 16.38
CA ARG A 211 -25.64 -15.38 16.97
C ARG A 211 -24.78 -16.05 15.90
N ASP A 212 -25.35 -16.87 15.03
CA ASP A 212 -24.59 -17.61 14.03
C ASP A 212 -24.00 -16.66 12.98
N HIS A 213 -24.73 -15.59 12.62
CA HIS A 213 -24.23 -14.51 11.78
C HIS A 213 -23.02 -13.82 12.42
N ALA A 214 -23.14 -13.39 13.68
CA ALA A 214 -22.04 -12.76 14.42
C ALA A 214 -20.82 -13.68 14.52
N ARG A 215 -21.02 -14.96 14.89
CA ARG A 215 -19.94 -15.96 15.02
C ARG A 215 -19.24 -16.25 13.70
N LYS A 216 -19.97 -16.23 12.58
CA LYS A 216 -19.37 -16.37 11.25
C LYS A 216 -18.37 -15.23 11.00
N TYR A 217 -18.79 -13.98 11.13
CA TYR A 217 -17.93 -12.83 10.83
C TYR A 217 -16.86 -12.58 11.88
N GLU A 218 -17.08 -12.98 13.14
CA GLU A 218 -16.02 -13.04 14.14
C GLU A 218 -14.89 -13.98 13.69
N ARG A 219 -15.24 -15.22 13.30
CA ARG A 219 -14.25 -16.18 12.83
C ARG A 219 -13.52 -15.67 11.59
N GLU A 220 -14.25 -15.17 10.59
CA GLU A 220 -13.63 -14.62 9.37
C GLU A 220 -12.73 -13.43 9.65
N PHE A 221 -13.13 -12.52 10.56
CA PHE A 221 -12.27 -11.41 11.00
C PHE A 221 -10.96 -11.91 11.61
N LEU A 222 -11.05 -12.91 12.50
CA LEU A 222 -9.88 -13.46 13.17
C LEU A 222 -8.95 -14.21 12.19
N GLU A 223 -9.52 -14.95 11.24
CA GLU A 223 -8.77 -15.55 10.12
C GLU A 223 -8.06 -14.48 9.28
N ASP A 224 -8.73 -13.36 8.98
CA ASP A 224 -8.15 -12.26 8.22
C ASP A 224 -7.01 -11.58 9.00
N MET A 225 -7.15 -11.40 10.33
CA MET A 225 -6.08 -10.85 11.17
C MET A 225 -4.87 -11.79 11.27
N ASP A 226 -5.10 -13.09 11.37
CA ASP A 226 -4.03 -14.11 11.33
C ASP A 226 -3.32 -14.11 9.98
N ALA A 227 -4.08 -14.03 8.87
CA ALA A 227 -3.52 -13.98 7.52
C ALA A 227 -2.63 -12.73 7.31
N LEU A 228 -2.94 -11.63 8.00
CA LEU A 228 -2.11 -10.42 8.04
C LEU A 228 -0.91 -10.52 9.01
N GLY A 229 -0.84 -11.58 9.83
CA GLY A 229 0.19 -11.80 10.84
C GLY A 229 0.08 -10.86 12.04
N CYS A 230 -1.12 -10.36 12.37
CA CYS A 230 -1.35 -9.56 13.57
C CYS A 230 -1.20 -10.44 14.82
N ARG A 231 -0.58 -9.93 15.89
CA ARG A 231 -0.60 -10.61 17.19
C ARG A 231 -2.03 -10.66 17.73
N ARG A 232 -2.42 -11.80 18.27
CA ARG A 232 -3.70 -11.94 19.00
C ARG A 232 -3.69 -11.06 20.26
N PRO A 233 -4.84 -10.50 20.68
CA PRO A 233 -4.97 -9.90 22.00
C PRO A 233 -4.76 -10.97 23.09
N ASP A 234 -4.32 -10.55 24.27
CA ASP A 234 -4.13 -11.45 25.42
C ASP A 234 -5.47 -11.83 26.03
N VAL A 235 -6.45 -10.94 25.94
CA VAL A 235 -7.84 -11.17 26.38
C VAL A 235 -8.80 -10.73 25.27
N MET A 236 -9.73 -11.61 24.91
CA MET A 236 -10.82 -11.28 24.00
C MET A 236 -12.14 -11.35 24.75
N THR A 237 -12.91 -10.26 24.70
CA THR A 237 -14.22 -10.17 25.35
C THR A 237 -15.32 -10.10 24.31
N ARG A 238 -16.54 -10.56 24.64
CA ARG A 238 -17.70 -10.46 23.74
C ARG A 238 -18.86 -9.88 24.48
N VAL A 239 -19.60 -9.01 23.83
CA VAL A 239 -20.73 -8.30 24.46
C VAL A 239 -21.70 -9.30 25.06
N SER A 240 -22.11 -10.31 24.28
CA SER A 240 -23.06 -11.34 24.73
C SER A 240 -22.61 -12.13 25.97
N GLU A 241 -21.32 -12.17 26.28
CA GLU A 241 -20.73 -12.88 27.42
C GLU A 241 -20.65 -12.01 28.70
N TYR A 242 -20.86 -10.69 28.60
CA TYR A 242 -20.69 -9.70 29.68
C TYR A 242 -21.98 -8.95 30.04
N MET A 243 -23.15 -9.51 29.71
CA MET A 243 -24.45 -8.85 29.99
C MET A 243 -24.69 -8.54 31.47
N PRO A 244 -24.43 -9.46 32.42
CA PRO A 244 -24.61 -9.16 33.84
C PRO A 244 -23.72 -7.99 34.31
N GLU A 245 -22.47 -7.95 33.87
CA GLU A 245 -21.52 -6.88 34.17
C GLU A 245 -22.00 -5.56 33.59
N ILE A 246 -22.49 -5.54 32.35
CA ILE A 246 -23.03 -4.33 31.72
C ILE A 246 -24.25 -3.80 32.47
N VAL A 247 -25.19 -4.68 32.84
CA VAL A 247 -26.38 -4.27 33.62
C VAL A 247 -25.97 -3.69 34.97
N ALA A 248 -25.05 -4.34 35.69
CA ALA A 248 -24.53 -3.82 36.95
C ALA A 248 -23.80 -2.48 36.76
N TYR A 249 -23.07 -2.32 35.65
CA TYR A 249 -22.37 -1.08 35.31
C TYR A 249 -23.34 0.09 35.10
N VAL A 250 -24.40 -0.14 34.32
CA VAL A 250 -25.46 0.86 34.09
C VAL A 250 -26.15 1.21 35.39
N GLN A 251 -26.48 0.22 36.23
CA GLN A 251 -27.12 0.46 37.52
C GLN A 251 -26.25 1.37 38.41
N ARG A 252 -24.93 1.16 38.45
CA ARG A 252 -24.05 2.03 39.23
C ARG A 252 -24.01 3.47 38.70
N ILE A 253 -24.10 3.69 37.39
CA ILE A 253 -24.19 5.05 36.81
C ILE A 253 -25.52 5.71 37.21
N VAL A 254 -26.62 4.94 37.22
CA VAL A 254 -27.93 5.40 37.72
C VAL A 254 -27.85 5.77 39.21
N ASP A 255 -27.22 4.92 40.03
CA ASP A 255 -27.05 5.15 41.46
C ASP A 255 -26.18 6.39 41.75
N ASN A 256 -25.18 6.66 40.90
CA ASN A 256 -24.39 7.89 40.94
C ASN A 256 -25.14 9.13 40.39
N GLY A 257 -26.40 8.97 39.96
CA GLY A 257 -27.28 10.05 39.50
C GLY A 257 -27.03 10.51 38.07
N MET A 258 -26.15 9.88 37.30
CA MET A 258 -25.73 10.33 35.96
C MET A 258 -26.39 9.54 34.82
N ALA A 259 -27.45 8.80 35.13
CA ALA A 259 -28.32 8.15 34.15
C ALA A 259 -29.77 8.13 34.65
N TYR A 260 -30.71 8.00 33.72
CA TYR A 260 -32.13 7.90 34.02
C TYR A 260 -32.83 6.89 33.11
N SER A 261 -33.86 6.22 33.64
CA SER A 261 -34.73 5.34 32.85
C SER A 261 -35.88 6.12 32.21
N SER A 262 -36.25 5.75 30.99
CA SER A 262 -37.43 6.24 30.28
C SER A 262 -37.96 5.14 29.36
N ASN A 263 -39.24 4.78 29.48
CA ASN A 263 -39.91 3.76 28.65
C ASN A 263 -39.16 2.41 28.49
N GLY A 264 -38.52 1.93 29.57
CA GLY A 264 -37.75 0.68 29.57
C GLY A 264 -36.33 0.78 29.00
N SER A 265 -35.96 1.96 28.47
CA SER A 265 -34.58 2.30 28.11
C SER A 265 -33.89 3.06 29.25
N VAL A 266 -32.56 3.12 29.22
CA VAL A 266 -31.74 3.93 30.14
C VAL A 266 -30.82 4.83 29.34
N TYR A 267 -30.79 6.11 29.68
CA TYR A 267 -29.97 7.13 29.02
C TYR A 267 -28.95 7.72 29.97
N PHE A 268 -27.79 8.07 29.42
CA PHE A 268 -26.77 8.85 30.11
C PHE A 268 -27.18 10.32 30.18
N ASP A 269 -27.14 10.92 31.37
CA ASP A 269 -27.50 12.32 31.59
C ASP A 269 -26.27 13.21 31.44
N THR A 270 -26.07 13.75 30.24
CA THR A 270 -24.90 14.58 29.93
C THR A 270 -24.88 15.91 30.69
N GLN A 271 -26.06 16.42 31.08
CA GLN A 271 -26.17 17.65 31.85
C GLN A 271 -25.78 17.40 33.31
N ASN A 272 -26.33 16.35 33.92
CA ASN A 272 -26.02 16.03 35.31
C ASN A 272 -24.56 15.55 35.46
N PHE A 273 -24.01 14.84 34.48
CA PHE A 273 -22.57 14.51 34.45
C PHE A 273 -21.67 15.75 34.58
N ARG A 274 -22.02 16.83 33.88
CA ARG A 274 -21.32 18.12 33.99
C ARG A 274 -21.57 18.78 35.35
N ALA A 275 -22.80 18.74 35.87
CA ALA A 275 -23.15 19.27 37.18
C ALA A 275 -22.37 18.57 38.32
N CYS A 276 -22.05 17.29 38.17
CA CYS A 276 -21.17 16.50 39.05
C CYS A 276 -19.66 16.82 38.89
N GLY A 277 -19.33 17.87 38.12
CA GLY A 277 -17.97 18.39 37.95
C GLY A 277 -17.12 17.55 36.99
N HIS A 278 -17.73 16.90 35.99
CA HIS A 278 -17.01 16.22 34.92
C HIS A 278 -17.11 16.98 33.60
N THR A 279 -16.32 16.56 32.60
CA THR A 279 -16.28 17.20 31.27
C THR A 279 -16.64 16.18 30.20
N TYR A 280 -17.68 16.47 29.40
CA TYR A 280 -18.13 15.63 28.30
C TYR A 280 -17.59 16.15 26.96
N GLY A 281 -17.16 15.26 26.08
CA GLY A 281 -16.51 15.63 24.81
C GLY A 281 -15.03 16.02 24.99
N LYS A 282 -14.27 15.28 25.80
CA LYS A 282 -12.84 15.55 26.05
C LYS A 282 -11.98 15.32 24.81
N LEU A 283 -12.33 14.32 24.00
CA LEU A 283 -11.56 13.97 22.79
C LEU A 283 -11.95 14.84 21.62
N ASN A 284 -13.23 15.15 21.48
CA ASN A 284 -13.76 15.90 20.36
C ASN A 284 -14.84 16.91 20.79
N PRO A 285 -14.45 18.01 21.48
CA PRO A 285 -15.40 18.97 22.04
C PRO A 285 -16.22 19.70 20.97
N TRP A 286 -15.70 19.86 19.75
CA TRP A 286 -16.38 20.56 18.66
C TRP A 286 -17.49 19.75 17.98
N SER A 287 -17.48 18.42 18.11
CA SER A 287 -18.55 17.57 17.57
C SER A 287 -19.77 17.46 18.51
N VAL A 288 -19.65 17.90 19.76
CA VAL A 288 -20.74 17.86 20.76
C VAL A 288 -21.93 18.71 20.28
N GLY A 289 -23.12 18.10 20.21
CA GLY A 289 -24.36 18.76 19.79
C GLY A 289 -24.65 18.68 18.29
N SER A 290 -23.76 18.08 17.48
CA SER A 290 -24.06 17.77 16.08
C SER A 290 -24.80 16.43 15.97
N ALA A 291 -26.11 16.48 15.71
CA ALA A 291 -26.93 15.27 15.53
C ALA A 291 -26.42 14.39 14.38
N ALA A 292 -25.92 14.98 13.28
CA ALA A 292 -25.39 14.24 12.14
C ALA A 292 -24.10 13.45 12.50
N LEU A 293 -23.22 14.02 13.33
CA LEU A 293 -21.99 13.35 13.77
C LEU A 293 -22.24 12.33 14.89
N ALA A 294 -23.29 12.53 15.69
CA ALA A 294 -23.70 11.58 16.73
C ALA A 294 -24.51 10.38 16.17
N ALA A 295 -25.11 10.53 14.98
CA ALA A 295 -26.03 9.55 14.40
C ALA A 295 -25.39 8.22 13.96
N GLU A 296 -24.05 8.13 13.84
CA GLU A 296 -23.39 6.87 13.42
C GLU A 296 -23.59 5.70 14.40
N GLY A 297 -24.00 5.98 15.65
CA GLY A 297 -24.29 4.97 16.69
C GLY A 297 -25.76 4.83 17.11
N GLU A 298 -26.67 5.67 16.62
CA GLU A 298 -28.07 5.76 17.10
C GLU A 298 -29.11 5.67 15.96
N SER A 299 -28.85 4.87 14.93
CA SER A 299 -29.83 4.68 13.87
C SER A 299 -31.09 3.98 14.41
N ASN A 300 -32.25 4.65 14.30
CA ASN A 300 -33.62 4.17 14.60
C ASN A 300 -34.17 4.36 16.03
N PHE A 301 -33.76 5.37 16.79
CA PHE A 301 -34.40 5.67 18.08
C PHE A 301 -35.21 6.98 18.08
N GLU A 302 -36.38 6.98 18.73
CA GLU A 302 -37.20 8.18 18.88
C GLU A 302 -36.53 9.16 19.84
N THR A 303 -36.22 10.37 19.37
CA THR A 303 -35.53 11.40 20.16
C THR A 303 -36.40 12.02 21.26
N SER A 304 -37.71 11.71 21.26
CA SER A 304 -38.70 12.23 22.22
C SER A 304 -38.49 11.75 23.66
N GLU A 305 -37.79 10.63 23.86
CA GLU A 305 -37.59 10.03 25.19
C GLU A 305 -36.41 10.62 25.97
N LYS A 306 -35.54 11.39 25.28
CA LYS A 306 -34.33 11.98 25.86
C LYS A 306 -34.64 13.33 26.50
N ARG A 307 -34.13 13.57 27.70
CA ARG A 307 -34.15 14.89 28.36
C ARG A 307 -33.31 15.91 27.61
N SER A 308 -32.15 15.48 27.09
CA SER A 308 -31.27 16.32 26.27
C SER A 308 -30.94 15.63 24.94
N PRO A 309 -30.83 16.36 23.82
CA PRO A 309 -30.42 15.78 22.53
C PRO A 309 -29.03 15.14 22.52
N GLN A 310 -28.16 15.49 23.49
CA GLN A 310 -26.82 14.91 23.63
C GLN A 310 -26.78 13.64 24.48
N ASP A 311 -27.87 13.32 25.17
CA ASP A 311 -27.96 12.10 25.95
C ASP A 311 -27.95 10.88 25.02
N PHE A 312 -27.31 9.81 25.45
CA PHE A 312 -27.14 8.60 24.64
C PHE A 312 -27.58 7.36 25.43
N ALA A 313 -28.04 6.35 24.70
CA ALA A 313 -28.56 5.14 25.32
C ALA A 313 -27.44 4.30 25.98
N LEU A 314 -27.65 3.94 27.24
CA LEU A 314 -26.89 2.93 27.97
C LEU A 314 -27.55 1.55 27.83
N TRP A 315 -28.88 1.52 27.88
CA TRP A 315 -29.70 0.34 27.68
C TRP A 315 -30.88 0.69 26.78
N LYS A 316 -31.16 -0.16 25.79
CA LYS A 316 -32.24 0.02 24.82
C LYS A 316 -33.34 -1.01 25.10
N ALA A 317 -34.57 -0.55 25.29
CA ALA A 317 -35.72 -1.44 25.36
C ALA A 317 -35.83 -2.31 24.09
N ALA A 318 -36.25 -3.55 24.27
CA ALA A 318 -36.41 -4.50 23.16
C ALA A 318 -37.51 -4.06 22.19
N LYS A 319 -37.26 -4.17 20.87
CA LYS A 319 -38.30 -4.10 19.84
C LYS A 319 -38.67 -5.50 19.35
N PRO A 320 -39.86 -5.68 18.74
CA PRO A 320 -40.26 -6.97 18.18
C PRO A 320 -39.24 -7.52 17.16
N GLY A 321 -38.87 -8.78 17.32
CA GLY A 321 -37.92 -9.47 16.44
C GLY A 321 -36.45 -9.11 16.65
N GLU A 322 -36.10 -8.49 17.78
CA GLU A 322 -34.71 -8.24 18.18
C GLU A 322 -34.28 -9.22 19.29
N PRO A 323 -32.98 -9.55 19.42
CA PRO A 323 -32.47 -10.30 20.56
C PRO A 323 -32.62 -9.49 21.86
N VAL A 324 -32.95 -10.18 22.96
CA VAL A 324 -33.29 -9.57 24.24
C VAL A 324 -32.59 -10.26 25.41
N TRP A 325 -32.32 -9.47 26.45
CA TRP A 325 -31.82 -9.90 27.74
C TRP A 325 -32.65 -9.25 28.86
N GLU A 326 -32.77 -9.95 29.99
CA GLU A 326 -33.45 -9.44 31.18
C GLU A 326 -32.62 -8.36 31.87
N SER A 327 -33.28 -7.33 32.38
CA SER A 327 -32.66 -6.26 33.15
C SER A 327 -33.64 -5.64 34.16
N PRO A 328 -33.17 -4.87 35.16
CA PRO A 328 -34.02 -4.13 36.09
C PRO A 328 -35.00 -3.16 35.41
N TRP A 329 -34.74 -2.76 34.16
CA TRP A 329 -35.55 -1.82 33.38
C TRP A 329 -36.46 -2.54 32.38
N GLY A 330 -36.51 -3.87 32.41
CA GLY A 330 -37.25 -4.72 31.48
C GLY A 330 -36.37 -5.35 30.39
N PRO A 331 -36.97 -6.13 29.48
CA PRO A 331 -36.22 -6.81 28.42
C PRO A 331 -35.63 -5.80 27.43
N GLY A 332 -34.35 -5.97 27.11
CA GLY A 332 -33.65 -5.05 26.23
C GLY A 332 -32.26 -5.53 25.83
N ARG A 333 -31.42 -4.59 25.41
CA ARG A 333 -30.03 -4.83 25.00
C ARG A 333 -29.15 -3.62 25.35
N PRO A 334 -27.82 -3.77 25.42
CA PRO A 334 -26.93 -2.64 25.66
C PRO A 334 -26.96 -1.61 24.51
N GLY A 335 -26.61 -0.36 24.85
CA GLY A 335 -26.18 0.62 23.85
C GLY A 335 -24.72 0.40 23.44
N TRP A 336 -24.36 0.76 22.22
CA TRP A 336 -23.03 0.47 21.63
C TRP A 336 -21.84 0.87 22.51
N HIS A 337 -21.92 2.01 23.20
CA HIS A 337 -20.82 2.57 23.98
C HIS A 337 -20.60 1.85 25.32
N ILE A 338 -21.68 1.41 25.99
CA ILE A 338 -21.59 0.88 27.37
C ILE A 338 -20.84 -0.45 27.43
N GLU A 339 -20.86 -1.17 26.31
CA GLU A 339 -20.19 -2.43 26.10
C GLU A 339 -18.71 -2.34 26.45
N CYS A 340 -18.00 -1.43 25.78
CA CYS A 340 -16.56 -1.27 25.92
C CYS A 340 -16.19 -0.78 27.32
N SER A 341 -16.91 0.21 27.86
CA SER A 341 -16.71 0.73 29.21
C SER A 341 -16.79 -0.38 30.28
N ALA A 342 -17.82 -1.22 30.21
CA ALA A 342 -18.03 -2.29 31.17
C ALA A 342 -17.00 -3.43 31.01
N MET A 343 -16.77 -3.90 29.78
CA MET A 343 -15.80 -4.98 29.53
C MET A 343 -14.37 -4.57 29.87
N ALA A 344 -13.93 -3.38 29.44
CA ALA A 344 -12.61 -2.86 29.77
C ALA A 344 -12.44 -2.68 31.28
N SER A 345 -13.45 -2.13 31.96
CA SER A 345 -13.44 -1.96 33.42
C SER A 345 -13.41 -3.29 34.18
N SER A 346 -14.09 -4.32 33.68
CA SER A 346 -14.12 -5.65 34.30
C SER A 346 -12.75 -6.33 34.32
N ILE A 347 -11.95 -6.13 33.26
CA ILE A 347 -10.63 -6.76 33.12
C ILE A 347 -9.50 -5.87 33.65
N ILE A 348 -9.51 -4.58 33.32
CA ILE A 348 -8.40 -3.64 33.59
C ILE A 348 -8.64 -2.79 34.84
N GLY A 349 -9.90 -2.46 35.14
CA GLY A 349 -10.28 -1.62 36.26
C GLY A 349 -10.32 -0.12 35.95
N SER A 350 -10.07 0.70 36.97
CA SER A 350 -10.29 2.15 36.94
C SER A 350 -9.15 2.97 36.33
N ARG A 351 -8.08 2.32 35.87
CA ARG A 351 -6.91 3.00 35.28
C ARG A 351 -6.41 2.26 34.04
N LEU A 352 -6.61 2.88 32.88
CA LEU A 352 -6.18 2.37 31.58
C LEU A 352 -5.01 3.19 31.02
N ASP A 353 -3.91 2.53 30.66
CA ASP A 353 -2.78 3.23 30.02
C ASP A 353 -3.14 3.68 28.60
N ILE A 354 -3.41 2.71 27.73
CA ILE A 354 -3.58 2.94 26.30
C ILE A 354 -4.98 2.49 25.88
N HIS A 355 -5.71 3.36 25.20
CA HIS A 355 -6.95 3.01 24.53
C HIS A 355 -6.87 3.34 23.04
N THR A 356 -7.17 2.36 22.17
CA THR A 356 -6.99 2.49 20.72
C THR A 356 -8.21 2.16 19.89
N GLY A 357 -8.34 2.84 18.76
CA GLY A 357 -9.35 2.58 17.73
C GLY A 357 -9.09 3.41 16.47
N GLY A 358 -9.98 3.30 15.48
CA GLY A 358 -9.95 4.19 14.31
C GLY A 358 -10.33 5.63 14.70
N GLU A 359 -9.87 6.63 13.93
CA GLU A 359 -10.22 8.05 14.16
C GLU A 359 -11.73 8.31 14.20
N ASP A 360 -12.54 7.50 13.54
CA ASP A 360 -14.01 7.55 13.62
C ASP A 360 -14.58 7.13 14.97
N LEU A 361 -13.88 6.33 15.75
CA LEU A 361 -14.30 5.99 17.11
C LEU A 361 -14.01 7.11 18.11
N ARG A 362 -13.22 8.13 17.74
CA ARG A 362 -12.93 9.28 18.61
C ARG A 362 -14.20 9.96 19.11
N PHE A 363 -15.20 10.10 18.23
CA PHE A 363 -16.52 10.62 18.59
C PHE A 363 -17.62 9.95 17.75
N PRO A 364 -18.76 9.56 18.35
CA PRO A 364 -19.07 9.73 19.76
C PRO A 364 -18.51 8.61 20.65
N HIS A 365 -17.98 7.52 20.09
CA HIS A 365 -17.75 6.27 20.81
C HIS A 365 -16.83 6.39 22.02
N HIS A 366 -15.57 6.76 21.85
CA HIS A 366 -14.60 6.88 22.94
C HIS A 366 -14.91 8.04 23.91
N ASP A 367 -15.51 9.13 23.42
CA ASP A 367 -15.98 10.23 24.30
C ASP A 367 -17.11 9.75 25.24
N ASN A 368 -18.01 8.90 24.73
CA ASN A 368 -19.06 8.27 25.53
C ASN A 368 -18.50 7.25 26.51
N GLU A 369 -17.50 6.46 26.10
CA GLU A 369 -16.82 5.51 26.99
C GLU A 369 -16.13 6.21 28.17
N LEU A 370 -15.41 7.29 27.89
CA LEU A 370 -14.81 8.13 28.93
C LEU A 370 -15.86 8.64 29.92
N ALA A 371 -16.97 9.16 29.40
CA ALA A 371 -18.05 9.69 30.24
C ALA A 371 -18.69 8.60 31.11
N GLN A 372 -18.96 7.43 30.52
CA GLN A 372 -19.51 6.27 31.23
C GLN A 372 -18.58 5.77 32.33
N ALA A 373 -17.28 5.63 32.03
CA ALA A 373 -16.30 5.16 33.00
C ALA A 373 -16.07 6.15 34.15
N GLU A 374 -15.96 7.44 33.85
CA GLU A 374 -15.85 8.48 34.88
C GLU A 374 -17.12 8.60 35.73
N ALA A 375 -18.29 8.39 35.12
CA ALA A 375 -19.56 8.35 35.85
C ALA A 375 -19.65 7.10 36.74
N TYR A 376 -19.21 5.93 36.28
CA TYR A 376 -19.20 4.68 37.04
C TYR A 376 -18.26 4.78 38.27
N TYR A 377 -17.03 5.26 38.06
CA TYR A 377 -16.03 5.45 39.11
C TYR A 377 -16.13 6.80 39.85
N HIS A 378 -17.25 7.51 39.71
CA HIS A 378 -17.41 8.83 40.31
C HIS A 378 -17.25 8.83 41.83
N SER A 379 -17.85 7.85 42.52
CA SER A 379 -17.73 7.68 43.97
C SER A 379 -16.31 7.35 44.45
N GLU A 380 -15.43 6.94 43.53
CA GLU A 380 -14.00 6.69 43.78
C GLU A 380 -13.12 7.90 43.41
N GLY A 381 -13.73 9.03 43.04
CA GLY A 381 -13.03 10.27 42.69
C GLY A 381 -12.37 10.25 41.31
N CYS A 382 -12.76 9.33 40.42
CA CYS A 382 -12.21 9.27 39.07
C CYS A 382 -12.58 10.53 38.26
N LYS A 383 -11.58 11.14 37.62
CA LYS A 383 -11.73 12.29 36.70
C LYS A 383 -11.08 12.07 35.34
N GLN A 384 -10.40 10.94 35.19
CA GLN A 384 -9.75 10.52 33.96
C GLN A 384 -9.53 9.01 34.05
N TRP A 385 -10.24 8.26 33.21
CA TRP A 385 -10.13 6.79 33.18
C TRP A 385 -8.94 6.31 32.33
N VAL A 386 -8.68 6.99 31.20
CA VAL A 386 -7.63 6.63 30.23
C VAL A 386 -6.55 7.70 30.19
N ASN A 387 -5.28 7.27 30.17
CA ASN A 387 -4.15 8.19 30.06
C ASN A 387 -3.79 8.58 28.62
N TYR A 388 -3.76 7.62 27.70
CA TYR A 388 -3.36 7.83 26.31
C TYR A 388 -4.39 7.25 25.34
N PHE A 389 -5.02 8.12 24.55
CA PHE A 389 -5.80 7.71 23.40
C PHE A 389 -4.96 7.78 22.13
N LEU A 390 -4.87 6.67 21.41
CA LEU A 390 -4.18 6.60 20.13
C LEU A 390 -5.22 6.22 19.06
N HIS A 391 -5.43 7.10 18.08
CA HIS A 391 -6.38 6.87 17.00
C HIS A 391 -5.64 6.68 15.67
N CYS A 392 -5.97 5.61 14.95
CA CYS A 392 -5.40 5.35 13.64
C CYS A 392 -6.05 6.25 12.59
N GLY A 393 -5.23 6.86 11.73
CA GLY A 393 -5.73 7.65 10.62
C GLY A 393 -6.51 6.82 9.60
N HIS A 394 -7.47 7.47 8.92
CA HIS A 394 -8.32 6.83 7.94
C HIS A 394 -7.55 6.33 6.70
N LEU A 395 -8.08 5.29 6.06
CA LEU A 395 -7.65 4.89 4.72
C LEU A 395 -8.61 5.50 3.68
N HIS A 396 -8.07 6.24 2.71
CA HIS A 396 -8.83 6.83 1.61
C HIS A 396 -8.55 6.10 0.30
N ILE A 397 -9.57 5.98 -0.53
CA ILE A 397 -9.47 5.49 -1.92
C ILE A 397 -10.19 6.51 -2.81
N GLU A 398 -9.52 6.95 -3.87
CA GLU A 398 -10.07 7.95 -4.81
C GLU A 398 -10.59 9.24 -4.13
N GLY A 399 -9.94 9.66 -3.05
CA GLY A 399 -10.29 10.88 -2.31
C GLY A 399 -11.49 10.75 -1.35
N LEU A 400 -12.10 9.57 -1.23
CA LEU A 400 -13.15 9.30 -0.25
C LEU A 400 -12.66 8.34 0.85
N LYS A 401 -13.23 8.45 2.05
CA LYS A 401 -13.05 7.46 3.12
C LYS A 401 -13.47 6.08 2.59
N MET A 402 -12.62 5.08 2.77
CA MET A 402 -13.00 3.70 2.49
C MET A 402 -13.97 3.21 3.56
N SER A 403 -15.19 2.83 3.18
CA SER A 403 -16.19 2.33 4.13
C SER A 403 -17.20 1.37 3.50
N LYS A 404 -17.76 0.46 4.32
CA LYS A 404 -18.82 -0.45 3.89
C LYS A 404 -20.06 0.28 3.41
N SER A 405 -20.44 1.37 4.08
CA SER A 405 -21.61 2.17 3.73
C SER A 405 -21.51 2.80 2.34
N LEU A 406 -20.31 3.12 1.86
CA LEU A 406 -20.08 3.69 0.53
C LEU A 406 -19.86 2.63 -0.56
N LYS A 407 -19.79 1.34 -0.18
CA LYS A 407 -19.49 0.21 -1.07
C LYS A 407 -18.22 0.42 -1.92
N ASN A 408 -17.29 1.24 -1.44
CA ASN A 408 -16.01 1.56 -2.08
C ASN A 408 -14.82 0.86 -1.41
N PHE A 409 -15.08 -0.23 -0.69
CA PHE A 409 -14.07 -0.93 0.10
C PHE A 409 -13.50 -2.13 -0.64
N ILE A 410 -12.26 -2.47 -0.31
CA ILE A 410 -11.60 -3.70 -0.73
C ILE A 410 -11.50 -4.57 0.52
N THR A 411 -11.99 -5.81 0.44
CA THR A 411 -11.87 -6.76 1.55
C THR A 411 -10.41 -7.12 1.78
N ILE A 412 -10.09 -7.59 2.99
CA ILE A 412 -8.73 -8.04 3.28
C ILE A 412 -8.34 -9.21 2.38
N ARG A 413 -9.27 -10.15 2.15
CA ARG A 413 -9.07 -11.31 1.28
C ARG A 413 -8.78 -10.91 -0.17
N GLU A 414 -9.53 -9.97 -0.73
CA GLU A 414 -9.25 -9.43 -2.08
C GLU A 414 -7.91 -8.70 -2.14
N ALA A 415 -7.53 -7.96 -1.10
CA ALA A 415 -6.21 -7.35 -1.08
C ALA A 415 -5.09 -8.41 -1.03
N LEU A 416 -5.33 -9.52 -0.32
CA LEU A 416 -4.38 -10.63 -0.18
C LEU A 416 -4.23 -11.51 -1.44
N THR A 417 -5.12 -11.39 -2.44
CA THR A 417 -4.89 -12.01 -3.75
C THR A 417 -3.91 -11.21 -4.62
N ILE A 418 -3.69 -9.93 -4.28
CA ILE A 418 -2.81 -9.01 -5.02
C ILE A 418 -1.49 -8.79 -4.28
N PHE A 419 -1.53 -8.72 -2.95
CA PHE A 419 -0.39 -8.45 -2.09
C PHE A 419 -0.25 -9.55 -1.04
N ASN A 420 0.97 -9.86 -0.62
CA ASN A 420 1.13 -10.67 0.60
C ASN A 420 1.02 -9.78 1.86
N ALA A 421 0.88 -10.40 3.03
CA ALA A 421 0.76 -9.69 4.31
C ALA A 421 1.96 -8.77 4.60
N ARG A 422 3.18 -9.22 4.27
CA ARG A 422 4.42 -8.43 4.42
C ARG A 422 4.35 -7.13 3.63
N GLN A 423 3.88 -7.17 2.39
CA GLN A 423 3.75 -6.01 1.51
C GLN A 423 2.73 -5.01 2.05
N LEU A 424 1.56 -5.48 2.50
CA LEU A 424 0.56 -4.61 3.12
C LEU A 424 1.10 -3.93 4.39
N ARG A 425 1.77 -4.70 5.24
CA ARG A 425 2.43 -4.18 6.44
C ARG A 425 3.53 -3.17 6.11
N LEU A 426 4.39 -3.47 5.13
CA LEU A 426 5.43 -2.55 4.66
C LEU A 426 4.83 -1.24 4.14
N MET A 427 3.73 -1.31 3.39
CA MET A 427 3.01 -0.13 2.92
C MET A 427 2.54 0.76 4.08
N PHE A 428 2.12 0.17 5.20
CA PHE A 428 1.65 0.92 6.37
C PHE A 428 2.79 1.47 7.23
N VAL A 429 3.90 0.75 7.37
CA VAL A 429 5.12 1.19 8.09
C VAL A 429 5.73 2.44 7.44
N LEU A 430 5.57 2.60 6.13
CA LEU A 430 6.03 3.76 5.36
C LEU A 430 5.17 5.02 5.57
N GLN A 431 4.06 4.93 6.33
CA GLN A 431 3.14 6.04 6.56
C GLN A 431 2.93 6.27 8.06
N PRO A 432 2.84 7.52 8.55
CA PRO A 432 2.57 7.78 9.96
C PRO A 432 1.24 7.14 10.41
N TRP A 433 1.25 6.38 11.49
CA TRP A 433 0.09 5.58 11.95
C TRP A 433 -1.14 6.44 12.29
N ASN A 434 -0.93 7.65 12.83
CA ASN A 434 -1.99 8.57 13.27
C ASN A 434 -2.45 9.55 12.18
N LYS A 435 -2.04 9.36 10.92
CA LYS A 435 -2.41 10.23 9.80
C LYS A 435 -3.18 9.45 8.74
N THR A 436 -4.06 10.18 8.06
CA THR A 436 -4.80 9.66 6.91
C THR A 436 -3.83 9.20 5.83
N MET A 437 -4.08 8.02 5.29
CA MET A 437 -3.29 7.41 4.21
C MET A 437 -4.16 7.30 2.96
N VAL A 438 -3.61 7.70 1.82
CA VAL A 438 -4.25 7.46 0.51
C VAL A 438 -3.75 6.13 -0.04
N TYR A 439 -4.66 5.20 -0.25
CA TYR A 439 -4.40 3.91 -0.89
C TYR A 439 -4.50 4.06 -2.40
N GLY A 440 -3.41 3.76 -3.12
CA GLY A 440 -3.37 3.88 -4.58
C GLY A 440 -2.01 3.51 -5.17
N GLU A 441 -1.77 3.90 -6.42
CA GLU A 441 -0.55 3.52 -7.14
C GLU A 441 0.72 4.06 -6.50
N GLN A 442 0.68 5.27 -5.93
CA GLN A 442 1.83 5.86 -5.25
C GLN A 442 2.29 5.03 -4.05
N SER A 443 1.36 4.63 -3.16
CA SER A 443 1.70 3.82 -1.99
C SER A 443 2.17 2.42 -2.37
N ARG A 444 1.65 1.86 -3.47
CA ARG A 444 2.12 0.58 -4.05
C ARG A 444 3.54 0.69 -4.60
N ALA A 445 3.83 1.74 -5.37
CA ALA A 445 5.15 1.96 -5.95
C ALA A 445 6.22 2.16 -4.85
N GLU A 446 5.91 2.94 -3.82
CA GLU A 446 6.80 3.17 -2.69
C GLU A 446 7.10 1.86 -1.92
N MET A 447 6.06 1.06 -1.65
CA MET A 447 6.18 -0.24 -1.02
C MET A 447 7.08 -1.19 -1.84
N LYS A 448 6.82 -1.32 -3.15
CA LYS A 448 7.61 -2.18 -4.05
C LYS A 448 9.08 -1.73 -4.10
N ALA A 449 9.32 -0.42 -4.20
CA ALA A 449 10.67 0.13 -4.20
C ALA A 449 11.42 -0.18 -2.89
N ARG A 450 10.72 -0.06 -1.75
CA ARG A 450 11.31 -0.39 -0.44
C ARG A 450 11.58 -1.88 -0.30
N GLU A 451 10.65 -2.74 -0.71
CA GLU A 451 10.81 -4.19 -0.69
C GLU A 451 12.02 -4.62 -1.53
N ALA A 452 12.14 -4.11 -2.76
CA ALA A 452 13.27 -4.38 -3.64
C ALA A 452 14.60 -3.91 -3.04
N GLN A 453 14.63 -2.73 -2.40
CA GLN A 453 15.84 -2.24 -1.74
C GLN A 453 16.29 -3.16 -0.60
N LEU A 454 15.35 -3.60 0.26
CA LEU A 454 15.64 -4.50 1.37
C LEU A 454 16.14 -5.85 0.85
N LYS A 455 15.45 -6.44 -0.12
CA LYS A 455 15.84 -7.70 -0.76
C LYS A 455 17.25 -7.64 -1.33
N ASN A 456 17.54 -6.61 -2.14
CA ASN A 456 18.85 -6.41 -2.74
C ASN A 456 19.95 -6.23 -1.69
N PHE A 457 19.67 -5.53 -0.59
CA PHE A 457 20.61 -5.37 0.52
C PHE A 457 21.01 -6.72 1.12
N PHE A 458 20.04 -7.57 1.49
CA PHE A 458 20.33 -8.87 2.08
C PHE A 458 21.03 -9.81 1.10
N GLN A 459 20.62 -9.83 -0.17
CA GLN A 459 21.29 -10.60 -1.22
C GLN A 459 22.75 -10.15 -1.43
N ASN A 460 23.02 -8.84 -1.40
CA ASN A 460 24.38 -8.31 -1.52
C ASN A 460 25.26 -8.67 -0.32
N VAL A 461 24.71 -8.58 0.90
CA VAL A 461 25.43 -8.98 2.11
C VAL A 461 25.71 -10.48 2.11
N ASP A 462 24.72 -11.31 1.77
CA ASP A 462 24.88 -12.75 1.70
C ASP A 462 25.96 -13.14 0.67
N ALA A 463 25.90 -12.57 -0.54
CA ALA A 463 26.91 -12.78 -1.57
C ALA A 463 28.32 -12.36 -1.14
N ALA A 464 28.47 -11.24 -0.43
CA ALA A 464 29.77 -10.77 0.05
C ALA A 464 30.34 -11.62 1.19
N VAL A 465 29.47 -12.31 1.93
CA VAL A 465 29.84 -13.17 3.06
C VAL A 465 30.03 -14.63 2.61
N ARG A 466 29.41 -15.03 1.50
CA ARG A 466 29.49 -16.39 0.94
C ARG A 466 30.93 -16.77 0.62
N GLY A 467 31.37 -17.92 1.11
CA GLY A 467 32.75 -18.41 0.91
C GLY A 467 33.82 -17.64 1.70
N SER A 468 33.46 -16.66 2.55
CA SER A 468 34.42 -16.00 3.43
C SER A 468 34.77 -16.90 4.61
N ASP A 469 36.05 -17.22 4.77
CA ASP A 469 36.56 -17.87 5.99
C ASP A 469 37.17 -16.81 6.90
N VAL A 470 36.48 -16.53 8.00
CA VAL A 470 36.87 -15.54 9.01
C VAL A 470 38.18 -15.93 9.70
N ASN A 471 38.53 -17.23 9.70
CA ASN A 471 39.78 -17.72 10.29
C ASN A 471 40.96 -17.64 9.31
N ALA A 472 40.71 -17.66 8.00
CA ALA A 472 41.75 -17.61 6.97
C ALA A 472 41.97 -16.20 6.40
N SER A 473 41.02 -15.28 6.57
CA SER A 473 41.11 -13.90 6.08
C SER A 473 41.68 -12.95 7.14
N ASP A 474 42.43 -11.92 6.71
CA ASP A 474 42.83 -10.83 7.59
C ASP A 474 41.58 -10.19 8.25
N GLN A 475 41.66 -9.86 9.53
CA GLN A 475 40.55 -9.29 10.30
C GLN A 475 40.83 -7.86 10.76
N ARG A 476 42.00 -7.30 10.45
CA ARG A 476 42.36 -5.94 10.89
C ARG A 476 41.46 -4.89 10.25
N TRP A 477 40.97 -3.96 11.05
CA TRP A 477 40.15 -2.86 10.55
C TRP A 477 40.99 -1.72 10.00
N ASP A 478 40.54 -1.14 8.89
CA ASP A 478 41.05 0.11 8.31
C ASP A 478 40.03 1.26 8.43
N ALA A 479 40.33 2.40 7.80
CA ALA A 479 39.52 3.61 7.88
C ALA A 479 38.09 3.39 7.38
N GLU A 480 37.91 2.64 6.28
CA GLU A 480 36.61 2.30 5.71
C GLU A 480 35.78 1.41 6.64
N ASP A 481 36.42 0.47 7.35
CA ASP A 481 35.76 -0.37 8.35
C ASP A 481 35.24 0.48 9.53
N PHE A 482 36.05 1.43 10.00
CA PHE A 482 35.63 2.38 11.03
C PHE A 482 34.53 3.35 10.54
N GLU A 483 34.54 3.77 9.27
CA GLU A 483 33.47 4.58 8.65
C GLU A 483 32.13 3.82 8.67
N LEU A 484 32.12 2.55 8.25
CA LEU A 484 30.91 1.73 8.28
C LEU A 484 30.45 1.46 9.72
N LYS A 485 31.36 1.15 10.66
CA LYS A 485 31.03 1.00 12.08
C LYS A 485 30.36 2.26 12.63
N ALA A 486 30.89 3.44 12.31
CA ALA A 486 30.30 4.71 12.73
C ALA A 486 28.91 4.93 12.14
N SER A 487 28.70 4.56 10.86
CA SER A 487 27.38 4.61 10.22
C SER A 487 26.37 3.68 10.88
N ILE A 488 26.77 2.46 11.27
CA ILE A 488 25.90 1.52 12.00
C ILE A 488 25.42 2.14 13.32
N VAL A 489 26.34 2.72 14.11
CA VAL A 489 26.00 3.34 15.41
C VAL A 489 25.12 4.57 15.20
N GLY A 490 25.46 5.44 14.25
CA GLY A 490 24.66 6.64 13.98
C GLY A 490 23.25 6.31 13.51
N VAL A 491 23.07 5.26 12.69
CA VAL A 491 21.74 4.80 12.30
C VAL A 491 20.98 4.20 13.48
N GLN A 492 21.65 3.49 14.39
CA GLN A 492 21.01 2.99 15.62
C GLN A 492 20.42 4.11 16.46
N GLU A 493 21.17 5.20 16.64
CA GLU A 493 20.72 6.39 17.35
C GLU A 493 19.56 7.09 16.63
N LYS A 494 19.63 7.21 15.29
CA LYS A 494 18.54 7.80 14.49
C LYS A 494 17.24 7.00 14.58
N VAL A 495 17.33 5.68 14.52
CA VAL A 495 16.16 4.80 14.66
C VAL A 495 15.57 4.90 16.07
N ASP A 496 16.40 4.87 17.12
CA ASP A 496 15.91 5.06 18.50
C ASP A 496 15.21 6.42 18.67
N ALA A 497 15.80 7.49 18.15
CA ALA A 497 15.21 8.82 18.18
C ALA A 497 13.86 8.88 17.44
N ALA A 498 13.78 8.27 16.26
CA ALA A 498 12.54 8.18 15.48
C ALA A 498 11.44 7.40 16.22
N LEU A 499 11.78 6.24 16.80
CA LEU A 499 10.81 5.42 17.53
C LEU A 499 10.37 6.06 18.85
N ARG A 500 11.24 6.80 19.52
CA ARG A 500 10.89 7.60 20.70
C ARG A 500 10.01 8.80 20.36
N ASP A 501 10.03 9.27 19.13
CA ASP A 501 9.19 10.35 18.64
C ASP A 501 7.92 9.82 17.98
N ASN A 502 6.93 9.43 18.79
CA ASN A 502 5.63 8.94 18.33
C ASN A 502 5.69 7.68 17.46
N ILE A 503 6.67 6.80 17.68
CA ILE A 503 6.83 5.56 16.90
C ILE A 503 6.86 5.90 15.41
N ASN A 504 7.76 6.82 15.03
CA ASN A 504 7.87 7.31 13.66
C ASN A 504 8.54 6.24 12.77
N THR A 505 7.75 5.26 12.35
CA THR A 505 8.21 4.16 11.50
C THR A 505 8.71 4.62 10.12
N PRO A 506 8.14 5.66 9.45
CA PRO A 506 8.72 6.17 8.21
C PRO A 506 10.16 6.65 8.40
N ALA A 507 10.42 7.50 9.41
CA ALA A 507 11.76 8.01 9.67
C ALA A 507 12.75 6.89 10.09
N ALA A 508 12.28 5.87 10.80
CA ALA A 508 13.08 4.69 11.11
C ALA A 508 13.46 3.90 9.83
N MET A 509 12.53 3.74 8.88
CA MET A 509 12.79 3.10 7.59
C MET A 509 13.74 3.92 6.70
N ASP A 510 13.67 5.25 6.77
CA ASP A 510 14.63 6.12 6.09
C ASP A 510 16.03 5.96 6.66
N ALA A 511 16.18 5.91 8.00
CA ALA A 511 17.46 5.63 8.64
C ALA A 511 18.02 4.24 8.28
N VAL A 512 17.16 3.20 8.21
CA VAL A 512 17.54 1.87 7.69
C VAL A 512 18.06 1.98 6.25
N SER A 513 17.43 2.80 5.41
CA SER A 513 17.85 3.03 4.02
C SER A 513 19.22 3.69 3.93
N GLU A 514 19.54 4.59 4.86
CA GLU A 514 20.88 5.18 4.96
C GLU A 514 21.94 4.12 5.28
N LEU A 515 21.65 3.18 6.19
CA LEU A 515 22.56 2.06 6.48
C LEU A 515 22.78 1.17 5.25
N ILE A 516 21.71 0.86 4.50
CA ILE A 516 21.81 0.09 3.25
C ILE A 516 22.74 0.79 2.25
N LYS A 517 22.59 2.11 2.09
CA LYS A 517 23.48 2.92 1.23
C LYS A 517 24.93 2.89 1.72
N ALA A 518 25.16 3.01 3.02
CA ALA A 518 26.49 2.94 3.61
C ALA A 518 27.17 1.57 3.38
N VAL A 519 26.40 0.47 3.52
CA VAL A 519 26.90 -0.89 3.23
C VAL A 519 27.21 -1.06 1.75
N ASN A 520 26.35 -0.60 0.85
CA ASN A 520 26.63 -0.68 -0.60
C ASN A 520 27.90 0.08 -0.98
N LYS A 521 28.08 1.31 -0.46
CA LYS A 521 29.31 2.12 -0.64
C LYS A 521 30.54 1.40 -0.08
N TYR A 522 30.41 0.76 1.08
CA TYR A 522 31.47 -0.01 1.70
C TYR A 522 31.87 -1.24 0.85
N LEU A 523 30.89 -2.00 0.35
CA LEU A 523 31.14 -3.13 -0.55
C LEU A 523 31.85 -2.70 -1.84
N GLU A 524 31.42 -1.56 -2.42
CA GLU A 524 32.04 -1.00 -3.62
C GLU A 524 33.51 -0.59 -3.39
N LYS A 525 33.82 0.05 -2.25
CA LYS A 525 35.20 0.41 -1.89
C LYS A 525 36.08 -0.81 -1.62
N LYS A 526 35.53 -1.87 -1.01
CA LYS A 526 36.31 -3.01 -0.53
C LYS A 526 36.61 -4.08 -1.58
N GLN A 527 35.80 -4.19 -2.64
CA GLN A 527 36.05 -5.10 -3.77
C GLN A 527 36.51 -6.51 -3.33
N GLY A 528 35.74 -7.16 -2.44
CA GLY A 528 36.06 -8.50 -1.92
C GLY A 528 36.87 -8.54 -0.61
N ALA A 529 37.46 -7.43 -0.16
CA ALA A 529 38.15 -7.33 1.14
C ALA A 529 37.21 -6.90 2.30
N ALA A 530 35.90 -7.02 2.12
CA ALA A 530 34.91 -6.56 3.08
C ALA A 530 34.90 -7.44 4.35
N ARG A 531 34.75 -6.83 5.53
CA ARG A 531 34.77 -7.54 6.81
C ARG A 531 33.43 -8.23 7.07
N THR A 532 33.42 -9.55 6.96
CA THR A 532 32.25 -10.42 7.14
C THR A 532 31.47 -10.13 8.42
N MET A 533 32.15 -10.00 9.56
CA MET A 533 31.48 -9.77 10.84
C MET A 533 30.80 -8.40 10.92
N LEU A 534 31.35 -7.39 10.24
CA LEU A 534 30.78 -6.04 10.20
C LEU A 534 29.54 -6.00 9.29
N LEU A 535 29.59 -6.68 8.14
CA LEU A 535 28.43 -6.85 7.26
C LEU A 535 27.29 -7.61 7.96
N LYS A 536 27.61 -8.72 8.65
CA LYS A 536 26.64 -9.47 9.45
C LYS A 536 26.02 -8.61 10.55
N LYS A 537 26.82 -7.76 11.21
CA LYS A 537 26.30 -6.83 12.23
C LYS A 537 25.30 -5.83 11.66
N ALA A 538 25.59 -5.26 10.49
CA ALA A 538 24.66 -4.36 9.81
C ALA A 538 23.36 -5.07 9.41
N ALA A 539 23.46 -6.25 8.78
CA ALA A 539 22.30 -7.02 8.35
C ALA A 539 21.44 -7.51 9.52
N ALA A 540 22.05 -7.99 10.61
CA ALA A 540 21.32 -8.38 11.82
C ALA A 540 20.57 -7.18 12.44
N TYR A 541 21.16 -5.98 12.42
CA TYR A 541 20.47 -4.80 12.90
C TYR A 541 19.25 -4.44 12.03
N VAL A 542 19.39 -4.48 10.70
CA VAL A 542 18.25 -4.27 9.78
C VAL A 542 17.16 -5.31 10.05
N THR A 543 17.51 -6.60 10.15
CA THR A 543 16.53 -7.66 10.49
C THR A 543 15.83 -7.37 11.81
N ARG A 544 16.55 -6.97 12.87
CA ARG A 544 15.94 -6.62 14.16
C ARG A 544 14.86 -5.54 14.03
N ILE A 545 15.10 -4.49 13.25
CA ILE A 545 14.12 -3.42 13.05
C ILE A 545 12.92 -3.93 12.25
N LEU A 546 13.15 -4.68 11.17
CA LEU A 546 12.07 -5.27 10.38
C LEU A 546 11.22 -6.25 11.21
N SER A 547 11.83 -7.03 12.09
CA SER A 547 11.14 -7.93 13.01
C SER A 547 10.33 -7.18 14.07
N ALA A 548 10.86 -6.08 14.62
CA ALA A 548 10.11 -5.20 15.53
C ALA A 548 8.91 -4.52 14.85
N PHE A 549 8.89 -4.42 13.52
CA PHE A 549 7.72 -3.98 12.75
C PHE A 549 6.83 -5.13 12.27
N GLY A 550 7.20 -6.39 12.53
CA GLY A 550 6.48 -7.58 12.06
C GLY A 550 6.65 -7.88 10.56
N ILE A 551 7.62 -7.27 9.88
CA ILE A 551 7.88 -7.49 8.45
C ILE A 551 8.60 -8.83 8.21
N VAL A 552 9.44 -9.25 9.16
CA VAL A 552 10.22 -10.50 9.10
C VAL A 552 10.01 -11.33 10.36
N GLU A 553 9.59 -12.58 10.19
CA GLU A 553 9.51 -13.60 11.24
C GLU A 553 10.85 -14.32 11.42
N ALA A 554 11.88 -13.59 11.83
CA ALA A 554 13.20 -14.15 12.12
C ALA A 554 13.64 -13.75 13.54
N PRO A 555 14.33 -14.63 14.28
CA PRO A 555 15.02 -14.22 15.49
C PRO A 555 16.06 -13.14 15.13
N SER A 556 16.25 -12.15 16.02
CA SER A 556 17.04 -10.93 15.76
C SER A 556 18.51 -11.14 15.37
N ASP A 557 19.02 -12.36 15.50
CA ASP A 557 20.41 -12.76 15.25
C ASP A 557 20.62 -13.42 13.87
N ARG A 558 19.56 -13.69 13.08
CA ARG A 558 19.66 -14.30 11.76
C ARG A 558 19.39 -13.28 10.64
N PRO A 559 20.40 -12.86 9.85
CA PRO A 559 20.18 -11.99 8.70
C PRO A 559 19.23 -12.62 7.69
N GLY A 560 18.25 -11.87 7.20
CA GLY A 560 17.37 -12.35 6.13
C GLY A 560 16.16 -11.48 5.84
N PHE A 561 15.74 -11.52 4.58
CA PHE A 561 14.48 -10.96 4.03
C PHE A 561 13.77 -11.98 3.14
N SER A 562 14.04 -13.27 3.36
CA SER A 562 13.41 -14.36 2.61
C SER A 562 12.07 -14.72 3.23
N GLU A 563 11.11 -15.08 2.39
CA GLU A 563 9.96 -15.86 2.82
C GLU A 563 10.47 -17.14 3.48
N VAL A 564 10.00 -17.41 4.69
CA VAL A 564 10.27 -18.66 5.41
C VAL A 564 9.47 -19.76 4.72
N THR A 565 9.94 -20.21 3.56
CA THR A 565 9.45 -21.38 2.83
C THR A 565 10.64 -22.15 2.23
N GLY A 566 11.54 -22.63 3.09
CA GLY A 566 12.59 -23.56 2.68
C GLY A 566 13.75 -23.62 3.68
N GLY A 567 13.94 -24.78 4.31
CA GLY A 567 14.83 -24.94 5.46
C GLY A 567 16.29 -24.54 5.23
N ALA A 568 16.87 -23.89 6.24
CA ALA A 568 18.26 -23.45 6.31
C ALA A 568 19.32 -24.58 6.15
N GLY A 569 18.92 -25.84 6.04
CA GLY A 569 19.79 -26.97 5.70
C GLY A 569 19.98 -27.22 4.20
N ASN A 570 19.04 -26.77 3.36
CA ASN A 570 19.05 -27.04 1.91
C ASN A 570 19.89 -26.04 1.10
N ASP A 571 20.10 -24.83 1.63
CA ASP A 571 20.72 -23.71 0.92
C ASP A 571 22.24 -23.90 0.73
N ALA A 572 22.93 -24.53 1.68
CA ALA A 572 24.39 -24.68 1.64
C ALA A 572 24.88 -25.66 0.57
N ALA A 573 24.12 -26.74 0.30
CA ALA A 573 24.45 -27.69 -0.76
C ALA A 573 24.15 -27.11 -2.15
N ALA A 574 22.99 -26.45 -2.31
CA ALA A 574 22.64 -25.74 -3.53
C ALA A 574 23.66 -24.64 -3.86
N ALA A 575 24.10 -23.89 -2.86
CA ALA A 575 25.12 -22.85 -3.01
C ALA A 575 26.43 -23.38 -3.62
N ARG A 576 26.89 -24.56 -3.18
CA ARG A 576 28.13 -25.17 -3.72
C ARG A 576 28.03 -25.50 -5.20
N TYR A 577 26.87 -25.97 -5.67
CA TYR A 577 26.65 -26.25 -7.08
C TYR A 577 26.58 -24.96 -7.91
N LEU A 578 25.95 -23.92 -7.39
CA LEU A 578 25.87 -22.62 -8.04
C LEU A 578 27.23 -21.91 -8.08
N ASP A 579 28.05 -22.04 -7.03
CA ASP A 579 29.43 -21.56 -7.00
C ASP A 579 30.27 -22.26 -8.09
N ALA A 580 30.16 -23.59 -8.20
CA ALA A 580 30.82 -24.36 -9.26
C ALA A 580 30.34 -23.96 -10.67
N PHE A 581 29.03 -23.72 -10.84
CA PHE A 581 28.46 -23.27 -12.10
C PHE A 581 29.03 -21.90 -12.49
N ALA A 582 28.94 -20.91 -11.59
CA ALA A 582 29.45 -19.56 -11.85
C ALA A 582 30.94 -19.59 -12.23
N ALA A 583 31.76 -20.32 -11.47
CA ALA A 583 33.19 -20.46 -11.72
C ALA A 583 33.50 -21.07 -13.10
N PHE A 584 32.80 -22.16 -13.47
CA PHE A 584 32.99 -22.79 -14.77
C PHE A 584 32.57 -21.88 -15.92
N ARG A 585 31.43 -21.21 -15.80
CA ARG A 585 30.96 -20.26 -16.81
C ARG A 585 31.95 -19.10 -16.99
N ASP A 586 32.50 -18.58 -15.91
CA ASP A 586 33.47 -17.49 -15.97
C ASP A 586 34.79 -17.91 -16.62
N GLU A 587 35.26 -19.13 -16.34
CA GLU A 587 36.40 -19.72 -17.02
C GLU A 587 36.15 -19.83 -18.53
N VAL A 588 35.01 -20.38 -18.94
CA VAL A 588 34.60 -20.48 -20.36
C VAL A 588 34.50 -19.11 -21.01
N ARG A 589 33.89 -18.12 -20.34
CA ARG A 589 33.75 -16.74 -20.82
C ARG A 589 35.12 -16.05 -20.96
N ALA A 590 36.03 -16.27 -20.02
CA ALA A 590 37.39 -15.73 -20.06
C ALA A 590 38.19 -16.32 -21.22
N LEU A 591 38.12 -17.64 -21.41
CA LEU A 591 38.75 -18.34 -22.54
C LEU A 591 38.21 -17.82 -23.89
N ALA A 592 36.89 -17.64 -24.00
CA ALA A 592 36.27 -17.09 -25.21
C ALA A 592 36.71 -15.64 -25.50
N LYS A 593 36.77 -14.78 -24.47
CA LYS A 593 37.29 -13.40 -24.61
C LYS A 593 38.76 -13.37 -25.03
N ALA A 594 39.56 -14.30 -24.52
CA ALA A 594 40.96 -14.45 -24.87
C ALA A 594 41.18 -15.12 -26.24
N LYS A 595 40.11 -15.56 -26.94
CA LYS A 595 40.18 -16.33 -28.18
C LYS A 595 41.06 -17.58 -28.05
N ALA A 596 40.93 -18.28 -26.92
CA ALA A 596 41.67 -19.50 -26.61
C ALA A 596 41.39 -20.63 -27.63
N LEU A 597 42.27 -21.63 -27.68
CA LEU A 597 42.15 -22.74 -28.61
C LEU A 597 41.03 -23.70 -28.16
N ALA A 598 40.48 -24.47 -29.09
CA ALA A 598 39.43 -25.47 -28.80
C ALA A 598 39.84 -26.45 -27.68
N GLN A 599 41.12 -26.82 -27.60
CA GLN A 599 41.67 -27.68 -26.55
C GLN A 599 41.56 -27.06 -25.14
N ASP A 600 41.61 -25.73 -25.01
CA ASP A 600 41.55 -25.04 -23.72
C ASP A 600 40.13 -25.07 -23.15
N LEU A 601 39.12 -24.93 -24.03
CA LEU A 601 37.71 -25.11 -23.68
C LEU A 601 37.40 -26.56 -23.30
N ALA A 602 37.92 -27.54 -24.05
CA ALA A 602 37.77 -28.95 -23.71
C ALA A 602 38.40 -29.27 -22.33
N ALA A 603 39.58 -28.71 -22.06
CA ALA A 603 40.26 -28.87 -20.78
C ALA A 603 39.48 -28.24 -19.60
N ALA A 604 38.75 -27.14 -19.82
CA ALA A 604 37.85 -26.58 -18.81
C ALA A 604 36.70 -27.54 -18.48
N CYS A 605 36.08 -28.17 -19.49
CA CYS A 605 35.05 -29.20 -19.27
C CYS A 605 35.62 -30.44 -18.54
N ASP A 606 36.86 -30.84 -18.83
CA ASP A 606 37.54 -31.93 -18.14
C ASP A 606 37.79 -31.59 -16.66
N ARG A 607 38.27 -30.37 -16.35
CA ARG A 607 38.45 -29.90 -14.97
C ARG A 607 37.14 -29.89 -14.19
N LEU A 608 36.06 -29.36 -14.78
CA LEU A 608 34.74 -29.38 -14.14
C LEU A 608 34.32 -30.81 -13.77
N ARG A 609 34.46 -31.75 -14.70
CA ARG A 609 34.07 -33.16 -14.49
C ARG A 609 34.95 -33.86 -13.45
N ASP A 610 36.26 -33.82 -13.65
CA ASP A 610 37.21 -34.70 -12.98
C ASP A 610 37.68 -34.15 -11.62
N GLN A 611 37.54 -32.84 -11.40
CA GLN A 611 37.93 -32.18 -10.15
C GLN A 611 36.70 -31.62 -9.44
N THR A 612 36.08 -30.58 -9.98
CA THR A 612 35.05 -29.82 -9.27
C THR A 612 33.82 -30.66 -8.91
N LEU A 613 33.21 -31.33 -9.88
CA LEU A 613 32.02 -32.15 -9.65
C LEU A 613 32.34 -33.40 -8.83
N ALA A 614 33.51 -34.02 -9.04
CA ALA A 614 33.96 -35.16 -8.26
C ALA A 614 34.15 -34.80 -6.76
N GLU A 615 34.77 -33.66 -6.45
CA GLU A 615 34.91 -33.15 -5.07
C GLU A 615 33.56 -32.79 -4.41
N LEU A 616 32.57 -32.42 -5.22
CA LEU A 616 31.19 -32.20 -4.79
C LEU A 616 30.38 -33.49 -4.66
N GLY A 617 30.98 -34.66 -4.95
CA GLY A 617 30.33 -35.96 -4.84
C GLY A 617 29.38 -36.28 -5.99
N VAL A 618 29.56 -35.64 -7.14
CA VAL A 618 28.78 -35.84 -8.38
C VAL A 618 29.62 -36.65 -9.37
N LYS A 619 29.07 -37.77 -9.85
CA LYS A 619 29.70 -38.61 -10.87
C LYS A 619 28.91 -38.51 -12.17
N LEU A 620 29.59 -38.20 -13.28
CA LEU A 620 28.98 -38.14 -14.61
C LEU A 620 29.02 -39.50 -15.30
N GLU A 621 27.94 -39.85 -16.00
CA GLU A 621 27.79 -41.07 -16.79
C GLU A 621 27.27 -40.75 -18.20
N ALA A 622 27.77 -41.45 -19.21
CA ALA A 622 27.30 -41.28 -20.59
C ALA A 622 25.89 -41.89 -20.73
N GLY A 623 24.89 -41.05 -21.00
CA GLY A 623 23.52 -41.48 -21.24
C GLY A 623 23.37 -42.20 -22.58
N THR A 624 22.36 -43.05 -22.67
CA THR A 624 22.07 -43.88 -23.85
C THR A 624 21.52 -43.08 -25.04
N ASP A 625 21.10 -41.84 -24.82
CA ASP A 625 20.59 -40.89 -25.82
C ASP A 625 21.65 -39.87 -26.29
N GLY A 626 22.89 -40.00 -25.84
CA GLY A 626 23.99 -39.08 -26.12
C GLY A 626 24.04 -37.86 -25.20
N ARG A 627 23.18 -37.76 -24.17
CA ARG A 627 23.27 -36.73 -23.12
C ARG A 627 24.08 -37.24 -21.93
N THR A 628 24.87 -36.38 -21.29
CA THR A 628 25.54 -36.74 -20.05
C THR A 628 24.53 -36.73 -18.89
N THR A 629 24.49 -37.82 -18.13
CA THR A 629 23.69 -37.95 -16.90
C THR A 629 24.59 -37.92 -15.68
N TRP A 630 24.03 -37.75 -14.48
CA TRP A 630 24.82 -37.68 -13.25
C TRP A 630 24.19 -38.47 -12.10
N GLN A 631 25.03 -38.95 -11.18
CA GLN A 631 24.64 -39.61 -9.94
C GLN A 631 25.36 -38.98 -8.74
N LEU A 632 24.66 -38.86 -7.61
CA LEU A 632 25.24 -38.43 -6.33
C LEU A 632 25.79 -39.64 -5.57
N ALA A 633 26.93 -39.47 -4.91
CA ALA A 633 27.46 -40.48 -3.99
C ALA A 633 26.51 -40.71 -2.79
N ASP A 634 26.52 -41.93 -2.24
CA ASP A 634 25.56 -42.46 -1.24
C ASP A 634 25.42 -41.59 0.04
N SER A 635 26.46 -40.84 0.42
CA SER A 635 26.46 -39.89 1.53
C SER A 635 25.86 -38.53 1.19
N ALA A 636 25.89 -38.11 -0.08
CA ALA A 636 25.24 -36.89 -0.58
C ALA A 636 23.75 -37.12 -0.90
N ALA A 637 23.39 -38.34 -1.31
CA ALA A 637 22.01 -38.75 -1.58
C ALA A 637 21.10 -38.75 -0.32
N ARG A 638 21.65 -39.05 0.87
CA ARG A 638 20.90 -39.08 2.15
C ARG A 638 20.54 -37.70 2.72
N LEU A 639 21.16 -36.63 2.21
CA LEU A 639 20.97 -35.23 2.61
C LEU A 639 20.17 -34.42 1.58
N SER A 640 19.70 -35.07 0.50
CA SER A 640 19.30 -34.42 -0.73
C SER A 640 17.77 -34.46 -0.91
N SER A 641 17.12 -33.32 -0.67
CA SER A 641 15.99 -32.87 -1.50
C SER A 641 16.52 -31.84 -2.53
N THR A 642 17.69 -32.10 -3.11
CA THR A 642 18.45 -31.15 -3.94
C THR A 642 17.64 -30.76 -5.19
N PRO A 643 17.60 -29.48 -5.60
CA PRO A 643 17.04 -29.13 -6.90
C PRO A 643 17.94 -29.73 -7.99
N SER A 644 17.54 -30.85 -8.59
CA SER A 644 18.26 -31.50 -9.70
C SER A 644 18.58 -30.52 -10.84
N GLY A 645 17.72 -29.51 -11.02
CA GLY A 645 17.79 -28.52 -12.10
C GLY A 645 19.10 -27.72 -12.19
N TYR A 646 19.80 -27.42 -11.09
CA TYR A 646 21.08 -26.69 -11.16
C TYR A 646 22.20 -27.54 -11.75
N LEU A 647 22.28 -28.80 -11.33
CA LEU A 647 23.24 -29.77 -11.87
C LEU A 647 22.88 -30.14 -13.32
N ASP A 648 21.59 -30.34 -13.62
CA ASP A 648 21.11 -30.60 -14.98
C ASP A 648 21.54 -29.47 -15.93
N ALA A 649 21.34 -28.21 -15.54
CA ALA A 649 21.74 -27.06 -16.35
C ALA A 649 23.27 -26.91 -16.46
N LEU A 650 24.03 -27.20 -15.40
CA LEU A 650 25.50 -27.15 -15.42
C LEU A 650 26.08 -28.20 -16.37
N VAL A 651 25.59 -29.45 -16.27
CA VAL A 651 26.01 -30.55 -17.14
C VAL A 651 25.63 -30.28 -18.58
N ALA A 652 24.40 -29.82 -18.84
CA ALA A 652 23.95 -29.45 -20.18
C ALA A 652 24.80 -28.32 -20.78
N PHE A 653 25.17 -27.31 -19.99
CA PHE A 653 26.06 -26.24 -20.44
C PHE A 653 27.47 -26.75 -20.72
N SER A 654 28.03 -27.62 -19.87
CA SER A 654 29.33 -28.26 -20.09
C SER A 654 29.36 -29.09 -21.37
N ASP A 655 28.30 -29.86 -21.64
CA ASP A 655 28.16 -30.63 -22.89
C ASP A 655 28.07 -29.70 -24.11
N GLN A 656 27.32 -28.59 -24.01
CA GLN A 656 27.25 -27.59 -25.06
C GLN A 656 28.63 -26.98 -25.35
N VAL A 657 29.40 -26.63 -24.31
CA VAL A 657 30.77 -26.09 -24.46
C VAL A 657 31.71 -27.11 -25.07
N ARG A 658 31.64 -28.38 -24.66
CA ARG A 658 32.45 -29.46 -25.25
C ARG A 658 32.11 -29.70 -26.72
N ALA A 659 30.83 -29.64 -27.09
CA ALA A 659 30.40 -29.74 -28.49
C ALA A 659 30.92 -28.55 -29.33
N MET A 660 30.84 -27.32 -28.79
CA MET A 660 31.39 -26.12 -29.45
C MET A 660 32.91 -26.20 -29.61
N ALA A 661 33.62 -26.75 -28.61
CA ALA A 661 35.06 -27.01 -28.71
C ALA A 661 35.38 -28.02 -29.83
N GLY A 662 34.64 -29.13 -29.90
CA GLY A 662 34.80 -30.14 -30.95
C GLY A 662 34.50 -29.62 -32.37
N ALA A 663 33.59 -28.64 -32.48
CA ALA A 663 33.23 -27.99 -33.74
C ALA A 663 34.10 -26.77 -34.10
N ALA A 664 35.07 -26.40 -33.26
CA ALA A 664 35.87 -25.18 -33.41
C ALA A 664 35.02 -23.89 -33.58
N ALA A 665 33.97 -23.76 -32.76
CA ALA A 665 33.05 -22.63 -32.79
C ALA A 665 33.75 -21.28 -32.56
N GLU A 666 33.19 -20.21 -33.12
CA GLU A 666 33.76 -18.87 -32.96
C GLU A 666 33.52 -18.33 -31.54
N ALA A 667 34.42 -17.46 -31.07
CA ALA A 667 34.31 -16.85 -29.73
C ALA A 667 32.94 -16.19 -29.46
N ARG A 668 32.29 -15.62 -30.49
CA ARG A 668 30.95 -15.03 -30.36
C ARG A 668 29.87 -16.04 -29.99
N GLU A 669 29.98 -17.28 -30.44
CA GLU A 669 28.99 -18.34 -30.19
C GLU A 669 29.11 -18.86 -28.77
N VAL A 670 30.34 -19.02 -28.28
CA VAL A 670 30.64 -19.40 -26.89
C VAL A 670 30.17 -18.30 -25.92
N LEU A 671 30.42 -17.03 -26.25
CA LEU A 671 29.91 -15.90 -25.46
C LEU A 671 28.38 -15.86 -25.46
N ALA A 672 27.73 -16.09 -26.59
CA ALA A 672 26.28 -16.17 -26.67
C ALA A 672 25.71 -17.32 -25.83
N ALA A 673 26.40 -18.47 -25.74
CA ALA A 673 26.02 -19.55 -24.82
C ALA A 673 26.14 -19.13 -23.35
N CYS A 674 27.22 -18.44 -22.98
CA CYS A 674 27.40 -17.90 -21.63
C CYS A 674 26.32 -16.86 -21.26
N ASP A 675 25.89 -16.05 -22.22
CA ASP A 675 24.83 -15.06 -22.03
C ASP A 675 23.45 -15.75 -21.94
N ARG A 676 23.16 -16.78 -22.77
CA ARG A 676 21.92 -17.58 -22.65
C ARG A 676 21.75 -18.22 -21.27
N VAL A 677 22.84 -18.79 -20.73
CA VAL A 677 22.83 -19.36 -19.38
C VAL A 677 22.51 -18.29 -18.34
N ARG A 678 23.15 -17.11 -18.42
CA ARG A 678 22.94 -15.98 -17.50
C ARG A 678 21.52 -15.43 -17.57
N ASP A 679 21.02 -15.21 -18.78
CA ASP A 679 19.83 -14.39 -19.04
C ASP A 679 18.53 -15.21 -19.15
N SER A 680 18.62 -16.54 -19.33
CA SER A 680 17.45 -17.43 -19.46
C SER A 680 17.55 -18.65 -18.56
N THR A 681 18.56 -19.51 -18.74
CA THR A 681 18.60 -20.82 -18.05
C THR A 681 18.64 -20.68 -16.54
N LEU A 682 19.53 -19.82 -16.01
CA LEU A 682 19.62 -19.58 -14.58
C LEU A 682 18.43 -18.79 -14.06
N VAL A 683 17.87 -17.86 -14.85
CA VAL A 683 16.65 -17.11 -14.50
C VAL A 683 15.47 -18.06 -14.30
N ASP A 684 15.29 -19.05 -15.18
CA ASP A 684 14.23 -20.07 -15.06
C ASP A 684 14.38 -20.92 -13.79
N LEU A 685 15.60 -21.07 -13.29
CA LEU A 685 15.94 -21.80 -12.07
C LEU A 685 15.99 -20.91 -10.81
N GLY A 686 15.59 -19.65 -10.92
CA GLY A 686 15.56 -18.72 -9.77
C GLY A 686 16.91 -18.12 -9.42
N VAL A 687 17.87 -18.09 -10.36
CA VAL A 687 19.25 -17.64 -10.14
C VAL A 687 19.56 -16.43 -11.03
N ARG A 688 19.88 -15.30 -10.39
CA ARG A 688 20.42 -14.12 -11.05
C ARG A 688 21.93 -14.16 -10.98
N LEU A 689 22.60 -14.12 -12.14
CA LEU A 689 24.06 -14.11 -12.24
C LEU A 689 24.56 -12.73 -12.71
N GLU A 690 25.35 -12.05 -11.87
CA GLU A 690 25.85 -10.68 -12.08
C GLU A 690 27.36 -10.69 -12.37
N ASP A 691 27.77 -10.23 -13.56
CA ASP A 691 29.18 -10.11 -13.93
C ASP A 691 29.87 -8.98 -13.13
N ARG A 692 31.02 -9.24 -12.51
CA ARG A 692 31.87 -8.20 -11.89
C ARG A 692 33.01 -7.76 -12.82
N PRO A 693 33.51 -6.51 -12.69
CA PRO A 693 34.67 -6.03 -13.46
C PRO A 693 35.92 -6.91 -13.31
N GLU A 694 36.08 -7.55 -12.15
CA GLU A 694 37.19 -8.44 -11.80
C GLU A 694 37.12 -9.81 -12.51
N GLY A 695 36.04 -10.09 -13.23
CA GLY A 695 35.86 -11.31 -14.02
C GLY A 695 35.16 -12.47 -13.30
N LYS A 696 34.94 -12.38 -11.97
CA LYS A 696 34.16 -13.35 -11.19
C LYS A 696 32.70 -12.90 -11.06
N ALA A 697 31.76 -13.69 -11.55
CA ALA A 697 30.34 -13.45 -11.42
C ALA A 697 29.85 -13.80 -10.00
N VAL A 698 28.79 -13.11 -9.59
CA VAL A 698 28.12 -13.33 -8.31
C VAL A 698 26.69 -13.78 -8.59
N TRP A 699 26.23 -14.83 -7.92
CA TRP A 699 24.84 -15.29 -8.06
C TRP A 699 23.98 -14.94 -6.85
N LYS A 700 22.69 -14.68 -7.12
CA LYS A 700 21.64 -14.38 -6.12
C LYS A 700 20.42 -15.23 -6.43
N LEU A 701 19.67 -15.62 -5.40
CA LEU A 701 18.40 -16.33 -5.56
C LEU A 701 17.23 -15.35 -5.58
N ASP A 702 16.31 -15.60 -6.50
CA ASP A 702 15.11 -14.78 -6.71
C ASP A 702 13.97 -15.63 -7.31
N ASP A 703 12.74 -15.14 -7.24
CA ASP A 703 11.57 -15.75 -7.84
C ASP A 703 11.65 -15.67 -9.39
N PRO A 704 11.55 -16.80 -10.11
CA PRO A 704 11.61 -16.83 -11.57
C PRO A 704 10.57 -15.96 -12.27
N ALA A 705 9.36 -15.84 -11.71
CA ALA A 705 8.30 -15.03 -12.33
C ALA A 705 8.60 -13.53 -12.19
N ALA A 706 9.02 -13.09 -10.99
CA ALA A 706 9.44 -11.72 -10.74
C ALA A 706 10.63 -11.30 -11.62
N MET A 707 11.62 -12.18 -11.79
CA MET A 707 12.76 -11.89 -12.68
C MET A 707 12.35 -11.73 -14.14
N ARG A 708 11.43 -12.58 -14.64
CA ARG A 708 10.91 -12.44 -16.01
C ARG A 708 10.13 -11.14 -16.20
N GLU A 709 9.32 -10.77 -15.22
CA GLU A 709 8.59 -9.51 -15.24
C GLU A 709 9.55 -8.32 -15.27
N GLU A 710 10.62 -8.33 -14.46
CA GLU A 710 11.66 -7.30 -14.48
C GLU A 710 12.38 -7.23 -15.84
N ILE A 711 12.75 -8.38 -16.42
CA ILE A 711 13.39 -8.45 -17.74
C ILE A 711 12.45 -7.86 -18.80
N ALA A 712 11.17 -8.25 -18.79
CA ALA A 712 10.16 -7.72 -19.70
C ALA A 712 9.93 -6.22 -19.51
N ALA A 713 9.83 -5.74 -18.26
CA ALA A 713 9.67 -4.34 -17.94
C ALA A 713 10.89 -3.50 -18.36
N ARG A 714 12.11 -4.04 -18.16
CA ARG A 714 13.35 -3.39 -18.61
C ARG A 714 13.45 -3.34 -20.13
N ALA A 715 13.05 -4.40 -20.82
CA ALA A 715 12.95 -4.42 -22.29
C ALA A 715 11.92 -3.39 -22.79
N ALA A 716 10.74 -3.33 -22.17
CA ALA A 716 9.70 -2.36 -22.50
C ALA A 716 10.15 -0.92 -22.22
N ALA A 717 10.83 -0.67 -21.10
CA ALA A 717 11.38 0.65 -20.77
C ALA A 717 12.50 1.07 -21.75
N ALA A 718 13.38 0.14 -22.14
CA ALA A 718 14.40 0.39 -23.14
C ALA A 718 13.78 0.71 -24.53
N ALA A 719 12.76 -0.04 -24.93
CA ALA A 719 12.00 0.20 -26.16
C ALA A 719 11.31 1.58 -26.12
N SER A 720 10.66 1.91 -25.00
CA SER A 720 10.02 3.21 -24.78
C SER A 720 11.03 4.37 -24.81
N ALA A 721 12.19 4.21 -24.16
CA ALA A 721 13.25 5.21 -24.16
C ALA A 721 13.86 5.42 -25.57
N ALA A 722 14.08 4.33 -26.31
CA ALA A 722 14.53 4.37 -27.70
C ALA A 722 13.52 5.10 -28.59
N ARG A 723 12.22 4.78 -28.44
CA ARG A 723 11.13 5.46 -29.13
C ARG A 723 11.08 6.95 -28.79
N LYS A 724 11.09 7.32 -27.51
CA LYS A 724 11.08 8.73 -27.05
C LYS A 724 12.28 9.52 -27.57
N LYS A 725 13.45 8.88 -27.69
CA LYS A 725 14.65 9.49 -28.30
C LYS A 725 14.43 9.79 -29.78
N LEU A 726 13.81 8.88 -30.53
CA LEU A 726 13.46 9.09 -31.94
C LEU A 726 12.36 10.14 -32.11
N GLU A 727 11.30 10.10 -31.30
CA GLU A 727 10.23 11.12 -31.30
C GLU A 727 10.80 12.52 -31.02
N GLY A 728 11.69 12.65 -30.04
CA GLY A 728 12.36 13.91 -29.73
C GLY A 728 13.32 14.39 -30.83
N ALA A 729 13.99 13.46 -31.54
CA ALA A 729 14.82 13.80 -32.70
C ALA A 729 13.96 14.29 -33.88
N LEU A 730 12.84 13.60 -34.15
CA LEU A 730 11.87 13.94 -35.18
C LEU A 730 11.26 15.31 -34.93
N GLU A 731 10.80 15.59 -33.70
CA GLU A 731 10.20 16.89 -33.34
C GLU A 731 11.17 18.06 -33.52
N ARG A 732 12.42 17.90 -33.08
CA ARG A 732 13.46 18.94 -33.22
C ARG A 732 13.75 19.24 -34.69
N LYS A 733 13.92 18.19 -35.50
CA LYS A 733 14.21 18.32 -36.93
C LYS A 733 13.03 18.89 -37.71
N ALA A 734 11.80 18.52 -37.35
CA ALA A 734 10.59 19.04 -37.98
C ALA A 734 10.43 20.54 -37.72
N LYS A 735 10.61 20.99 -36.46
CA LYS A 735 10.58 22.42 -36.10
C LYS A 735 11.69 23.23 -36.78
N GLU A 736 12.89 22.66 -36.94
CA GLU A 736 13.98 23.33 -37.65
C GLU A 736 13.65 23.50 -39.14
N LEU A 737 13.10 22.45 -39.78
CA LEU A 737 12.68 22.50 -41.18
C LEU A 737 11.54 23.50 -41.39
N GLU A 738 10.48 23.44 -40.58
CA GLU A 738 9.33 24.35 -40.65
C GLU A 738 9.77 25.82 -40.54
N LYS A 739 10.70 26.11 -39.62
CA LYS A 739 11.28 27.45 -39.47
C LYS A 739 12.00 27.90 -40.74
N LEU A 740 12.82 27.04 -41.34
CA LEU A 740 13.59 27.37 -42.54
C LEU A 740 12.69 27.49 -43.78
N GLU A 741 11.69 26.62 -43.92
CA GLU A 741 10.68 26.70 -44.99
C GLU A 741 9.80 27.95 -44.86
N GLY A 742 9.43 28.33 -43.63
CA GLY A 742 8.74 29.60 -43.36
C GLY A 742 9.59 30.81 -43.75
N LEU A 743 10.90 30.78 -43.52
CA LEU A 743 11.83 31.80 -44.02
C LEU A 743 12.00 31.78 -45.54
N ALA A 744 11.87 30.61 -46.17
CA ALA A 744 11.98 30.45 -47.63
C ALA A 744 10.73 30.97 -48.35
N ALA A 745 9.55 30.84 -47.72
CA ALA A 745 8.27 31.33 -48.21
C ALA A 745 8.07 32.85 -48.05
N LEU A 746 8.95 33.54 -47.32
CA LEU A 746 8.93 35.00 -47.26
C LEU A 746 9.26 35.60 -48.65
N PRO A 747 8.66 36.75 -48.99
CA PRO A 747 9.05 37.51 -50.17
C PRO A 747 10.57 37.74 -50.20
N SER A 748 11.14 37.85 -51.39
CA SER A 748 12.52 38.30 -51.56
C SER A 748 12.74 39.65 -50.86
N VAL A 749 13.99 39.96 -50.50
CA VAL A 749 14.32 41.23 -49.84
C VAL A 749 13.86 42.42 -50.70
N GLN A 750 13.93 42.27 -52.02
CA GLN A 750 13.47 43.23 -53.01
C GLN A 750 11.93 43.38 -52.99
N GLU A 751 11.18 42.28 -52.99
CA GLU A 751 9.71 42.30 -52.92
C GLU A 751 9.21 42.90 -51.59
N ALA A 752 9.86 42.56 -50.47
CA ALA A 752 9.53 43.10 -49.16
C ALA A 752 9.78 44.62 -49.04
N LEU A 753 10.57 45.17 -49.96
CA LEU A 753 10.95 46.58 -50.00
C LEU A 753 10.32 47.33 -51.20
N ALA A 754 9.51 46.66 -52.00
CA ALA A 754 8.91 47.20 -53.23
C ALA A 754 8.01 48.42 -52.98
N ASP A 755 7.38 48.51 -51.81
CA ASP A 755 6.53 49.66 -51.42
C ASP A 755 7.33 50.94 -51.17
N LYS A 756 8.66 50.81 -50.97
CA LYS A 756 9.56 51.92 -50.62
C LYS A 756 10.53 52.28 -51.75
N TYR A 757 10.85 51.32 -52.61
CA TYR A 757 11.90 51.46 -53.62
C TYR A 757 11.49 50.81 -54.93
N SER A 758 11.69 51.54 -56.03
CA SER A 758 11.25 51.10 -57.36
C SER A 758 12.33 50.34 -58.14
N ARG A 759 13.62 50.51 -57.79
CA ARG A 759 14.75 49.83 -58.44
C ARG A 759 15.83 49.46 -57.44
N PHE A 760 16.52 48.38 -57.76
CA PHE A 760 17.62 47.82 -56.96
C PHE A 760 18.85 47.68 -57.87
N ASP A 761 20.03 47.81 -57.28
CA ASP A 761 21.31 47.64 -57.97
C ASP A 761 21.56 46.15 -58.27
N GLU A 762 21.94 45.82 -59.51
CA GLU A 762 22.08 44.43 -59.96
C GLU A 762 23.26 43.69 -59.30
N ALA A 763 24.31 44.41 -58.88
CA ALA A 763 25.52 43.80 -58.31
C ALA A 763 25.44 43.62 -56.79
N SER A 764 24.86 44.60 -56.09
CA SER A 764 24.75 44.61 -54.62
C SER A 764 23.37 44.19 -54.10
N GLY A 765 22.32 44.27 -54.92
CA GLY A 765 20.94 44.05 -54.51
C GLY A 765 20.35 45.17 -53.66
N GLU A 766 21.10 46.24 -53.37
CA GLU A 766 20.65 47.37 -52.55
C GLU A 766 19.66 48.26 -53.32
N PRO A 767 18.69 48.91 -52.65
CA PRO A 767 17.78 49.83 -53.32
C PRO A 767 18.53 51.03 -53.90
N SER A 768 18.31 51.31 -55.19
CA SER A 768 18.99 52.38 -55.93
C SER A 768 18.10 53.58 -56.22
N HIS A 769 16.77 53.40 -56.24
CA HIS A 769 15.79 54.46 -56.51
C HIS A 769 14.65 54.44 -55.48
N ASP A 770 14.10 55.60 -55.15
CA ASP A 770 12.90 55.72 -54.31
C ASP A 770 11.65 55.17 -55.01
N LYS A 771 10.51 55.13 -54.31
CA LYS A 771 9.24 54.63 -54.85
C LYS A 771 8.75 55.40 -56.10
N ASP A 772 9.15 56.67 -56.23
CA ASP A 772 8.69 57.57 -57.29
C ASP A 772 9.63 57.53 -58.51
N GLY A 773 10.70 56.74 -58.46
CA GLY A 773 11.63 56.51 -59.56
C GLY A 773 12.85 57.44 -59.58
N ASN A 774 13.08 58.21 -58.51
CA ASN A 774 14.25 59.08 -58.41
C ASN A 774 15.45 58.35 -57.82
N GLN A 775 16.65 58.66 -58.31
CA GLN A 775 17.89 58.05 -57.83
C GLN A 775 18.20 58.46 -56.39
N LEU A 776 18.59 57.50 -55.55
CA LEU A 776 18.90 57.73 -54.14
C LEU A 776 20.34 58.23 -53.96
N GLU A 777 20.50 59.37 -53.28
CA GLU A 777 21.80 59.96 -52.96
C GLU A 777 21.95 60.34 -51.47
N GLY A 778 23.19 60.47 -51.01
CA GLY A 778 23.53 60.90 -49.64
C GLY A 778 22.79 60.13 -48.54
N LYS A 779 22.14 60.86 -47.61
CA LYS A 779 21.43 60.28 -46.45
C LYS A 779 20.28 59.34 -46.83
N ALA A 780 19.67 59.52 -48.00
CA ALA A 780 18.57 58.67 -48.47
C ALA A 780 19.09 57.29 -48.87
N LYS A 781 20.26 57.23 -49.52
CA LYS A 781 20.96 55.98 -49.85
C LYS A 781 21.41 55.21 -48.61
N ASP A 782 21.96 55.91 -47.61
CA ASP A 782 22.33 55.26 -46.33
C ASP A 782 21.13 54.68 -45.58
N LYS A 783 19.97 55.35 -45.64
CA LYS A 783 18.72 54.84 -45.07
C LYS A 783 18.22 53.60 -45.83
N ALA A 784 18.29 53.62 -47.16
CA ALA A 784 17.91 52.49 -48.00
C ALA A 784 18.81 51.26 -47.80
N ARG A 785 20.12 51.45 -47.64
CA ARG A 785 21.05 50.39 -47.26
C ARG A 785 20.70 49.78 -45.90
N LYS A 786 20.38 50.59 -44.90
CA LYS A 786 19.92 50.09 -43.59
C LYS A 786 18.59 49.34 -43.65
N ASP A 787 17.65 49.79 -44.47
CA ASP A 787 16.37 49.11 -44.68
C ASP A 787 16.59 47.75 -45.38
N TYR A 788 17.53 47.68 -46.34
CA TYR A 788 17.98 46.43 -46.98
C TYR A 788 18.67 45.48 -46.01
N GLU A 789 19.67 45.95 -45.26
CA GLU A 789 20.37 45.14 -44.25
C GLU A 789 19.38 44.57 -43.22
N LYS A 790 18.39 45.37 -42.80
CA LYS A 790 17.35 44.95 -41.86
C LYS A 790 16.45 43.87 -42.46
N ALA A 791 16.06 43.99 -43.73
CA ALA A 791 15.23 43.00 -44.41
C ALA A 791 16.01 41.71 -44.73
N ALA A 792 17.28 41.81 -45.16
CA ALA A 792 18.16 40.69 -45.41
C ALA A 792 18.47 39.89 -44.12
N LYS A 793 18.62 40.57 -42.99
CA LYS A 793 18.87 39.96 -41.67
C LYS A 793 17.77 38.99 -41.23
N VAL A 794 16.53 39.17 -41.71
CA VAL A 794 15.41 38.25 -41.41
C VAL A 794 15.66 36.87 -42.02
N ARG A 795 16.26 36.81 -43.24
CA ARG A 795 16.53 35.56 -43.97
C ARG A 795 17.94 35.00 -43.72
N GLU A 796 18.81 35.74 -43.03
CA GLU A 796 20.19 35.36 -42.71
C GLU A 796 20.35 33.90 -42.22
N PRO A 797 19.50 33.35 -41.33
CA PRO A 797 19.62 31.95 -40.89
C PRO A 797 19.45 30.94 -42.03
N LEU A 798 18.53 31.21 -42.96
CA LEU A 798 18.29 30.37 -44.15
C LEU A 798 19.42 30.56 -45.16
N SER A 799 19.81 31.80 -45.42
CA SER A 799 20.89 32.15 -46.35
C SER A 799 22.21 31.49 -45.96
N LYS A 800 22.56 31.49 -44.66
CA LYS A 800 23.76 30.82 -44.15
C LYS A 800 23.69 29.31 -44.35
N LYS A 801 22.54 28.70 -44.07
CA LYS A 801 22.36 27.24 -44.21
C LYS A 801 22.47 26.79 -45.68
N LEU A 802 21.88 27.54 -46.60
CA LEU A 802 21.94 27.27 -48.05
C LEU A 802 23.30 27.61 -48.67
N ALA A 803 24.05 28.54 -48.10
CA ALA A 803 25.42 28.84 -48.52
C ALA A 803 26.40 27.73 -48.11
N GLU A 804 26.16 27.07 -46.97
CA GLU A 804 26.94 25.91 -46.52
C GLU A 804 26.58 24.64 -47.32
N ASP A 805 25.29 24.44 -47.61
CA ASP A 805 24.80 23.30 -48.40
C ASP A 805 23.53 23.70 -49.18
N PRO A 806 23.61 23.89 -50.51
CA PRO A 806 22.45 24.22 -51.34
C PRO A 806 21.31 23.19 -51.28
N ALA A 807 21.60 21.94 -50.91
CA ALA A 807 20.64 20.85 -50.77
C ALA A 807 20.17 20.63 -49.31
N ALA A 808 20.51 21.53 -48.38
CA ALA A 808 20.24 21.37 -46.95
C ALA A 808 18.77 21.07 -46.62
N LEU A 809 17.82 21.74 -47.27
CA LEU A 809 16.39 21.55 -47.05
C LEU A 809 15.91 20.17 -47.50
N ASP A 810 16.36 19.72 -48.67
CA ASP A 810 15.98 18.41 -49.22
C ASP A 810 16.61 17.27 -48.41
N LYS A 811 17.84 17.45 -47.93
CA LYS A 811 18.48 16.52 -47.01
C LYS A 811 17.74 16.43 -45.67
N MET A 812 17.29 17.56 -45.12
CA MET A 812 16.48 17.57 -43.89
C MET A 812 15.12 16.89 -44.08
N ARG A 813 14.49 17.03 -45.24
CA ARG A 813 13.26 16.28 -45.59
C ARG A 813 13.51 14.78 -45.64
N ALA A 814 14.61 14.35 -46.27
CA ALA A 814 15.00 12.94 -46.33
C ALA A 814 15.29 12.35 -44.94
N GLU A 815 16.01 13.10 -44.08
CA GLU A 815 16.28 12.69 -42.69
C GLU A 815 14.98 12.55 -41.87
N LEU A 816 13.98 13.41 -42.10
CA LEU A 816 12.67 13.31 -41.44
C LEU A 816 11.89 12.07 -41.88
N GLU A 817 11.91 11.74 -43.17
CA GLU A 817 11.28 10.51 -43.68
C GLU A 817 11.98 9.26 -43.14
N GLU A 818 13.31 9.27 -43.01
CA GLU A 818 14.05 8.18 -42.38
C GLU A 818 13.67 8.00 -40.90
N LEU A 819 13.59 9.09 -40.14
CA LEU A 819 13.15 9.05 -38.73
C LEU A 819 11.70 8.56 -38.59
N ARG A 820 10.80 8.95 -39.51
CA ARG A 820 9.41 8.44 -39.55
C ARG A 820 9.36 6.95 -39.85
N ALA A 821 10.17 6.47 -40.81
CA ALA A 821 10.27 5.05 -41.15
C ALA A 821 10.81 4.22 -39.97
N GLN A 822 11.85 4.72 -39.28
CA GLN A 822 12.37 4.08 -38.06
C GLN A 822 11.30 4.00 -36.96
N LEU A 823 10.50 5.05 -36.77
CA LEU A 823 9.40 5.05 -35.79
C LEU A 823 8.28 4.05 -36.16
N ALA A 824 7.93 3.98 -37.45
CA ALA A 824 6.92 3.07 -37.96
C ALA A 824 7.35 1.60 -37.80
N ALA A 825 8.63 1.30 -38.03
CA ALA A 825 9.20 -0.04 -37.85
C ALA A 825 9.20 -0.50 -36.38
N MET A 826 9.11 0.41 -35.41
CA MET A 826 9.00 0.09 -33.97
C MET A 826 7.56 -0.13 -33.49
N SER A 827 6.57 -0.02 -34.39
CA SER A 827 5.14 -0.18 -34.09
C SER A 827 4.59 -1.57 -34.42
N VAL A 828 5.46 -2.48 -34.88
CA VAL A 828 5.24 -3.93 -35.06
C VAL A 828 6.01 -4.65 -33.97
#